data_AF-A0A022QVG0-F1
#
_entry.id   AF-A0A022QVG0-F1
#
_cell.length_a   1.000
_cell.length_b   1.000
_cell.length_c   1.000
_cell.angle_alpha   90.00
_cell.angle_beta   90.00
_cell.angle_gamma   90.00
#
_symmetry.space_group_name_H-M   'P 1'
#
loop_
_entity.id
_entity.type
_entity.pdbx_description
1 polymer ?
#
loop_
_entity_poly.entity_id
_entity_poly.type
_entity_poly.pdbx_seq_one_letter_code
_entity_poly.pdbx_strand_id
1 'polypeptide(L)'
;MAENGEQRGEQCVRTEKELPIAFGNFTNQENWDFFYAARGAGNFSEWYADWPQLRILLRNHLSLPPPEELSILVPACGNSRLSEHLYDDGFRNITNVDFSREVISAMLKRNLRERPGMRWRVMDITDMQFASGTVDAIIDKGGLDALMEPNIDPRLGTIYLSEAKRLLKAGGKYICLTAAQSHVLGLLFRKFRFGWKVNLYAVAQEPSSGTTKQRAFMFVAEKYILTVQELFEALERENTVRAEYSNGTDTWHSLNDLNQGVQGNIGVLEPGRAVKLFLGETGVSRFFYSGLLLDGRPLPIPFSDQYGVLFVHSMQTFHGLLTSSPRQWALAVCHKAARLLIVVLDANHNVLAKDIESDIFRFIKQLAPGDNIEEDKIVITYADEGYKQKKNLYKVTSTLTGPIAIDDVIYFDPPGDIPTPGKSKDSIFRRLRFGRNEAFARSEALLSTQVENKKVPAASRTLKKGKPRMFESQPSDSQASSGDTKVDHKYLSSGLYKGLLSGLLLFSIHSKRTISAGRLVKTVIIGLGAGLLPMSLRNYVPTLKIEVVELDPVVLNVAKEYFSFEEDDSLKVHITDAMKFVKERAEGINSSKIDVLIIDVDSSDSSSGLISPEAELVEEPFLLAAKDSLSDKGLFILKLATGYPGVRTAAHSKLQTVFSSNLFSMPVDEGFSELIFALKKDSPVIGEEELAEACEALRRSLEHNSGDWIKQTLVVSKKIAPLRKS
;
A
#
# COMPACT_ATOMS: atom_id res chain seq x y z
N MET A 1 48.68 -35.78 45.44
CA MET A 1 49.21 -34.66 44.63
C MET A 1 48.91 -34.96 43.18
N ALA A 2 47.85 -34.37 42.64
CA ALA A 2 47.56 -34.32 41.22
C ALA A 2 46.79 -33.01 41.02
N GLU A 3 47.46 -32.02 40.44
CA GLU A 3 46.88 -30.73 40.06
C GLU A 3 46.15 -30.90 38.73
N ASN A 4 44.83 -30.68 38.74
CA ASN A 4 44.03 -30.48 37.54
C ASN A 4 44.07 -28.98 37.19
N GLY A 5 44.60 -28.66 36.01
CA GLY A 5 44.50 -27.33 35.42
C GLY A 5 43.09 -27.08 34.88
N GLU A 6 42.39 -26.12 35.47
CA GLU A 6 41.14 -25.57 34.93
C GLU A 6 41.44 -24.67 33.72
N GLN A 7 40.96 -25.09 32.54
CA GLN A 7 40.74 -24.20 31.41
C GLN A 7 39.61 -23.22 31.80
N ARG A 8 39.96 -21.93 31.98
CA ARG A 8 38.96 -20.86 32.07
C ARG A 8 38.28 -20.70 30.70
N GLY A 9 37.07 -21.21 30.58
CA GLY A 9 36.16 -20.86 29.50
C GLY A 9 35.75 -19.39 29.63
N GLU A 10 35.96 -18.60 28.60
CA GLU A 10 35.37 -17.26 28.48
C GLU A 10 33.85 -17.42 28.36
N GLN A 11 33.14 -17.16 29.47
CA GLN A 11 31.69 -17.06 29.46
C GLN A 11 31.28 -15.84 28.62
N CYS A 12 30.56 -16.11 27.52
CA CYS A 12 29.84 -15.09 26.75
C CYS A 12 28.77 -14.47 27.65
N VAL A 13 29.07 -13.33 28.27
CA VAL A 13 28.07 -12.53 28.98
C VAL A 13 27.21 -11.85 27.91
N ARG A 14 26.09 -12.47 27.55
CA ARG A 14 25.00 -11.80 26.82
C ARG A 14 24.29 -10.88 27.81
N THR A 15 24.77 -9.64 27.96
CA THR A 15 24.08 -8.63 28.77
C THR A 15 22.79 -8.20 28.08
N GLU A 16 21.67 -8.58 28.67
CA GLU A 16 20.28 -8.35 28.29
C GLU A 16 19.80 -6.90 28.49
N LYS A 17 20.69 -5.90 28.37
CA LYS A 17 20.31 -4.48 28.55
C LYS A 17 20.41 -3.68 27.26
N GLU A 18 19.19 -3.41 26.76
CA GLU A 18 18.80 -2.29 25.91
C GLU A 18 19.37 -2.33 24.48
N LEU A 19 18.56 -2.84 23.56
CA LEU A 19 18.52 -2.33 22.19
C LEU A 19 18.38 -0.79 22.24
N PRO A 20 18.90 -0.03 21.27
CA PRO A 20 18.61 1.41 21.15
C PRO A 20 17.14 1.68 20.73
N ILE A 21 16.17 0.93 21.27
CA ILE A 21 14.73 1.22 21.17
C ILE A 21 14.43 2.61 21.76
N ALA A 22 15.28 3.11 22.68
CA ALA A 22 15.12 4.44 23.26
C ALA A 22 15.42 5.61 22.31
N PHE A 23 16.06 5.39 21.15
CA PHE A 23 16.55 6.48 20.29
C PHE A 23 15.81 6.65 18.95
N GLY A 24 14.93 5.72 18.57
CA GLY A 24 13.95 5.85 17.47
C GLY A 24 14.48 6.00 16.04
N ASN A 25 15.74 6.41 15.85
CA ASN A 25 16.32 6.69 14.53
C ASN A 25 17.71 6.03 14.35
N PHE A 26 17.75 4.99 13.51
CA PHE A 26 18.97 4.23 13.21
C PHE A 26 19.95 4.95 12.28
N THR A 27 19.56 6.07 11.64
CA THR A 27 20.45 6.88 10.78
C THR A 27 21.07 8.07 11.50
N ASN A 28 20.79 8.28 12.79
CA ASN A 28 21.38 9.36 13.56
C ASN A 28 22.74 8.92 14.16
N GLN A 29 23.82 9.55 13.69
CA GLN A 29 25.19 9.29 14.13
C GLN A 29 25.39 9.57 15.64
N GLU A 30 24.81 10.64 16.18
CA GLU A 30 25.01 11.04 17.59
C GLU A 30 24.43 10.01 18.56
N ASN A 31 23.29 9.41 18.21
CA ASN A 31 22.68 8.33 18.98
C ASN A 31 23.60 7.10 19.07
N TRP A 32 24.25 6.76 17.95
CA TRP A 32 25.19 5.65 17.89
C TRP A 32 26.50 5.95 18.62
N ASP A 33 27.05 7.16 18.48
CA ASP A 33 28.23 7.59 19.24
C ASP A 33 27.96 7.51 20.75
N PHE A 34 26.79 7.95 21.21
CA PHE A 34 26.37 7.80 22.61
C PHE A 34 26.25 6.33 23.04
N PHE A 35 25.60 5.50 22.22
CA PHE A 35 25.43 4.07 22.50
C PHE A 35 26.77 3.36 22.67
N TYR A 36 27.73 3.61 21.77
CA TYR A 36 29.05 3.00 21.82
C TYR A 36 29.91 3.55 22.97
N ALA A 37 29.83 4.85 23.25
CA ALA A 37 30.51 5.46 24.40
C ALA A 37 30.03 4.86 25.74
N ALA A 38 28.72 4.59 25.88
CA ALA A 38 28.12 4.08 27.10
C ALA A 38 28.48 2.61 27.41
N ARG A 39 28.68 1.76 26.38
CA ARG A 39 28.92 0.31 26.56
C ARG A 39 30.39 -0.07 26.80
N GLY A 40 31.34 0.79 26.45
CA GLY A 40 32.79 0.55 26.61
C GLY A 40 33.38 -0.49 25.63
N ALA A 41 34.71 -0.46 25.47
CA ALA A 41 35.43 -1.21 24.42
C ALA A 41 35.49 -2.75 24.59
N GLY A 42 35.08 -3.29 25.75
CA GLY A 42 35.13 -4.71 26.06
C GLY A 42 33.91 -5.53 25.62
N ASN A 43 32.80 -4.88 25.25
CA ASN A 43 31.56 -5.54 24.88
C ASN A 43 31.37 -5.54 23.35
N PHE A 44 30.79 -6.62 22.80
CA PHE A 44 30.45 -6.76 21.37
C PHE A 44 28.96 -7.03 21.20
N SER A 45 28.40 -6.61 20.06
CA SER A 45 27.00 -6.89 19.69
C SER A 45 26.99 -7.75 18.44
N GLU A 46 26.33 -8.90 18.51
CA GLU A 46 26.24 -9.83 17.39
C GLU A 46 24.77 -9.96 16.97
N TRP A 47 24.47 -9.55 15.75
CA TRP A 47 23.11 -9.54 15.19
C TRP A 47 22.95 -10.61 14.11
N TYR A 48 21.73 -11.11 13.91
CA TYR A 48 21.33 -12.16 12.95
C TYR A 48 21.92 -13.56 13.18
N ALA A 49 23.24 -13.71 13.16
CA ALA A 49 23.92 -15.00 13.23
C ALA A 49 25.35 -14.87 13.76
N ASP A 50 25.80 -15.86 14.52
CA ASP A 50 27.14 -15.95 15.07
C ASP A 50 28.12 -16.61 14.06
N TRP A 51 29.42 -16.44 14.28
CA TRP A 51 30.46 -16.93 13.36
C TRP A 51 30.37 -18.43 12.99
N PRO A 52 30.07 -19.38 13.91
CA PRO A 52 29.94 -20.79 13.55
C PRO A 52 28.90 -21.06 12.47
N GLN A 53 27.79 -20.31 12.47
CA GLN A 53 26.71 -20.43 11.48
C GLN A 53 27.12 -19.84 10.12
N LEU A 54 27.95 -18.79 10.13
CA LEU A 54 28.35 -18.04 8.94
C LEU A 54 29.61 -18.59 8.27
N ARG A 55 30.52 -19.19 9.02
CA ARG A 55 31.87 -19.56 8.57
C ARG A 55 31.85 -20.40 7.29
N ILE A 56 31.07 -21.48 7.27
CA ILE A 56 31.03 -22.40 6.12
C ILE A 56 30.47 -21.67 4.89
N LEU A 57 29.37 -20.94 5.07
CA LEU A 57 28.71 -20.19 4.00
C LEU A 57 29.63 -19.11 3.41
N LEU A 58 30.28 -18.32 4.26
CA LEU A 58 31.20 -17.27 3.83
C LEU A 58 32.44 -17.86 3.14
N ARG A 59 33.07 -18.91 3.68
CA ARG A 59 34.22 -19.57 3.02
C ARG A 59 33.89 -20.10 1.63
N ASN A 60 32.68 -20.63 1.43
CA ASN A 60 32.26 -21.13 0.13
C ASN A 60 32.20 -19.99 -0.92
N HIS A 61 31.71 -18.81 -0.54
CA HIS A 61 31.59 -17.67 -1.45
C HIS A 61 32.87 -16.84 -1.61
N LEU A 62 33.74 -16.85 -0.60
CA LEU A 62 35.01 -16.12 -0.56
C LEU A 62 36.21 -17.00 -0.90
N SER A 63 35.99 -18.08 -1.66
CA SER A 63 37.00 -19.09 -1.99
C SER A 63 38.03 -18.64 -3.04
N LEU A 64 37.70 -17.61 -3.84
CA LEU A 64 38.55 -17.06 -4.90
C LEU A 64 38.41 -15.54 -4.95
N PRO A 65 39.51 -14.76 -5.08
CA PRO A 65 40.93 -15.18 -5.03
C PRO A 65 41.36 -15.73 -3.65
N PRO A 66 42.61 -16.20 -3.46
CA PRO A 66 43.09 -16.65 -2.16
C PRO A 66 42.78 -15.64 -1.04
N PRO A 67 42.47 -16.09 0.19
CA PRO A 67 42.01 -15.21 1.28
C PRO A 67 42.91 -14.00 1.58
N GLU A 68 44.22 -14.13 1.38
CA GLU A 68 45.19 -13.07 1.63
C GLU A 68 45.12 -11.93 0.62
N GLU A 69 44.66 -12.21 -0.60
CA GLU A 69 44.57 -11.25 -1.71
C GLU A 69 43.18 -10.59 -1.80
N LEU A 70 42.17 -11.22 -1.21
CA LEU A 70 40.76 -10.82 -1.32
C LEU A 70 40.49 -9.53 -0.53
N SER A 71 40.13 -8.46 -1.24
CA SER A 71 39.74 -7.18 -0.64
C SER A 71 38.31 -7.24 -0.15
N ILE A 72 38.12 -7.23 1.17
CA ILE A 72 36.80 -7.27 1.82
C ILE A 72 36.45 -5.91 2.40
N LEU A 73 35.23 -5.44 2.13
CA LEU A 73 34.62 -4.29 2.79
C LEU A 73 33.49 -4.77 3.72
N VAL A 74 33.52 -4.34 4.98
CA VAL A 74 32.45 -4.58 5.95
C VAL A 74 31.80 -3.22 6.29
N PRO A 75 30.67 -2.87 5.64
CA PRO A 75 29.93 -1.65 5.90
C PRO A 75 29.08 -1.74 7.16
N ALA A 76 28.83 -0.59 7.81
CA ALA A 76 28.11 -0.48 9.08
C ALA A 76 28.62 -1.51 10.10
N CYS A 77 29.94 -1.61 10.25
CA CYS A 77 30.60 -2.73 10.93
C CYS A 77 30.27 -2.81 12.43
N GLY A 78 29.88 -1.70 13.06
CA GLY A 78 29.61 -1.62 14.49
C GLY A 78 30.73 -2.24 15.34
N ASN A 79 30.35 -2.88 16.45
CA ASN A 79 31.27 -3.60 17.33
C ASN A 79 31.17 -5.13 17.22
N SER A 80 30.73 -5.63 16.06
CA SER A 80 30.64 -7.08 15.75
C SER A 80 32.02 -7.71 15.69
N ARG A 81 32.13 -9.00 16.05
CA ARG A 81 33.37 -9.77 15.90
C ARG A 81 33.56 -10.38 14.51
N LEU A 82 32.64 -10.13 13.57
CA LEU A 82 32.69 -10.70 12.22
C LEU A 82 34.06 -10.49 11.55
N SER A 83 34.59 -9.27 11.58
CA SER A 83 35.86 -8.94 10.95
C SER A 83 37.07 -9.57 11.66
N GLU A 84 36.99 -9.73 12.99
CA GLU A 84 38.01 -10.45 13.77
C GLU A 84 38.07 -11.91 13.33
N HIS A 85 36.91 -12.55 13.22
CA HIS A 85 36.79 -13.93 12.80
C HIS A 85 37.20 -14.15 11.35
N LEU A 86 36.84 -13.25 10.43
CA LEU A 86 37.33 -13.29 9.05
C LEU A 86 38.86 -13.20 9.00
N TYR A 87 39.44 -12.30 9.78
CA TYR A 87 40.91 -12.14 9.84
C TYR A 87 41.60 -13.40 10.35
N ASP A 88 41.08 -13.97 11.44
CA ASP A 88 41.61 -15.19 12.06
C ASP A 88 41.43 -16.42 11.16
N ASP A 89 40.46 -16.39 10.24
CA ASP A 89 40.19 -17.46 9.27
C ASP A 89 40.99 -17.32 7.95
N GLY A 90 41.84 -16.29 7.85
CA GLY A 90 42.84 -16.09 6.80
C GLY A 90 42.66 -14.83 5.94
N PHE A 91 41.55 -14.09 6.07
CA PHE A 91 41.27 -12.92 5.25
C PHE A 91 42.01 -11.68 5.77
N ARG A 92 43.13 -11.31 5.16
CA ARG A 92 44.02 -10.27 5.71
C ARG A 92 43.68 -8.84 5.26
N ASN A 93 43.04 -8.68 4.10
CA ASN A 93 42.75 -7.39 3.49
C ASN A 93 41.30 -6.92 3.76
N ILE A 94 40.98 -6.66 5.03
CA ILE A 94 39.65 -6.24 5.47
C ILE A 94 39.62 -4.74 5.77
N THR A 95 38.66 -4.03 5.17
CA THR A 95 38.35 -2.63 5.47
C THR A 95 36.98 -2.55 6.11
N ASN A 96 36.92 -1.97 7.30
CA ASN A 96 35.71 -1.78 8.09
C ASN A 96 35.30 -0.32 8.05
N VAL A 97 34.02 -0.04 7.80
CA VAL A 97 33.49 1.31 7.77
C VAL A 97 32.24 1.44 8.63
N ASP A 98 32.13 2.57 9.31
CA ASP A 98 30.98 2.95 10.12
C ASP A 98 30.96 4.48 10.22
N PHE A 99 29.79 5.10 10.31
CA PHE A 99 29.70 6.54 10.49
C PHE A 99 30.07 7.00 11.92
N SER A 100 30.08 6.07 12.91
CA SER A 100 30.36 6.37 14.29
C SER A 100 31.86 6.40 14.53
N ARG A 101 32.36 7.54 14.99
CA ARG A 101 33.78 7.69 15.34
C ARG A 101 34.15 6.87 16.56
N GLU A 102 33.22 6.75 17.51
CA GLU A 102 33.43 6.04 18.77
C GLU A 102 33.69 4.54 18.53
N VAL A 103 32.86 3.89 17.70
CA VAL A 103 33.02 2.46 17.43
C VAL A 103 34.26 2.16 16.60
N ILE A 104 34.55 2.97 15.59
CA ILE A 104 35.76 2.83 14.78
C ILE A 104 37.02 2.97 15.64
N SER A 105 37.05 3.94 16.55
CA SER A 105 38.18 4.15 17.46
C SER A 105 38.35 3.00 18.45
N ALA A 106 37.25 2.47 18.98
CA ALA A 106 37.26 1.34 19.89
C ALA A 106 37.75 0.05 19.20
N MET A 107 37.20 -0.25 18.02
CA MET A 107 37.54 -1.46 17.27
C MET A 107 38.97 -1.44 16.72
N LEU A 108 39.47 -0.27 16.31
CA LEU A 108 40.87 -0.08 15.94
C LEU A 108 41.80 -0.40 17.12
N LYS A 109 41.56 0.21 18.29
CA LYS A 109 42.38 -0.03 19.50
C LYS A 109 42.39 -1.49 19.92
N ARG A 110 41.21 -2.14 19.87
CA ARG A 110 41.02 -3.56 20.20
C ARG A 110 41.84 -4.48 19.30
N ASN A 111 41.93 -4.17 18.01
CA ASN A 111 42.55 -5.06 17.02
C ASN A 111 43.97 -4.68 16.60
N LEU A 112 44.49 -3.53 17.04
CA LEU A 112 45.78 -2.97 16.61
C LEU A 112 46.97 -3.93 16.79
N ARG A 113 46.98 -4.73 17.87
CA ARG A 113 48.10 -5.64 18.19
C ARG A 113 47.93 -7.03 17.57
N GLU A 114 46.75 -7.61 17.68
CA GLU A 114 46.49 -9.00 17.24
C GLU A 114 46.22 -9.10 15.74
N ARG A 115 45.59 -8.08 15.15
CA ARG A 115 45.09 -8.09 13.76
C ARG A 115 45.46 -6.80 13.01
N PRO A 116 46.77 -6.49 12.90
CA PRO A 116 47.25 -5.20 12.40
C PRO A 116 46.92 -4.92 10.92
N GLY A 117 46.53 -5.94 10.16
CA GLY A 117 46.17 -5.80 8.74
C GLY A 117 44.78 -5.21 8.48
N MET A 118 43.91 -5.17 9.50
CA MET A 118 42.57 -4.59 9.35
C MET A 118 42.61 -3.07 9.30
N ARG A 119 41.81 -2.48 8.40
CA ARG A 119 41.62 -1.04 8.30
C ARG A 119 40.27 -0.65 8.89
N TRP A 120 40.23 0.47 9.60
CA TRP A 120 39.03 1.00 10.25
C TRP A 120 38.88 2.47 9.83
N ARG A 121 37.75 2.83 9.23
CA ARG A 121 37.52 4.19 8.70
C ARG A 121 36.14 4.71 9.11
N VAL A 122 36.09 5.96 9.55
CA VAL A 122 34.83 6.67 9.74
C VAL A 122 34.31 7.10 8.38
N MET A 123 33.16 6.59 7.97
CA MET A 123 32.58 6.83 6.63
C MET A 123 31.09 6.51 6.60
N ASP A 124 30.32 7.33 5.88
CA ASP A 124 28.92 7.05 5.56
C ASP A 124 28.83 6.02 4.43
N ILE A 125 28.05 4.97 4.62
CA ILE A 125 27.90 3.90 3.63
C ILE A 125 27.07 4.33 2.41
N THR A 126 26.35 5.44 2.50
CA THR A 126 25.60 6.04 1.37
C THR A 126 26.45 6.97 0.51
N ASP A 127 27.66 7.32 0.95
CA ASP A 127 28.65 8.12 0.20
C ASP A 127 30.08 7.61 0.49
N MET A 128 30.44 6.48 -0.16
CA MET A 128 31.70 5.80 0.13
C MET A 128 32.84 6.31 -0.74
N GLN A 129 33.84 6.93 -0.11
CA GLN A 129 35.00 7.54 -0.77
C GLN A 129 36.06 6.51 -1.21
N PHE A 130 35.63 5.44 -1.88
CA PHE A 130 36.50 4.46 -2.54
C PHE A 130 36.32 4.54 -4.06
N ALA A 131 37.37 4.20 -4.82
CA ALA A 131 37.27 4.14 -6.27
C ALA A 131 36.39 2.95 -6.72
N SER A 132 35.73 3.11 -7.87
CA SER A 132 34.87 2.08 -8.45
C SER A 132 35.68 0.82 -8.79
N GLY A 133 35.09 -0.37 -8.60
CA GLY A 133 35.71 -1.64 -8.96
C GLY A 133 36.99 -1.96 -8.17
N THR A 134 37.03 -1.67 -6.87
CA THR A 134 38.21 -1.89 -6.00
C THR A 134 38.03 -3.02 -4.98
N VAL A 135 36.81 -3.48 -4.76
CA VAL A 135 36.48 -4.44 -3.70
C VAL A 135 36.08 -5.79 -4.31
N ASP A 136 36.60 -6.89 -3.76
CA ASP A 136 36.28 -8.26 -4.19
C ASP A 136 35.00 -8.77 -3.49
N ALA A 137 34.81 -8.44 -2.22
CA ALA A 137 33.59 -8.77 -1.50
C ALA A 137 33.13 -7.66 -0.56
N ILE A 138 31.82 -7.41 -0.53
CA ILE A 138 31.16 -6.56 0.46
C ILE A 138 30.33 -7.48 1.35
N ILE A 139 30.55 -7.44 2.66
CA ILE A 139 29.83 -8.26 3.63
C ILE A 139 29.03 -7.33 4.54
N ASP A 140 27.78 -7.10 4.17
CA ASP A 140 26.81 -6.33 4.94
C ASP A 140 26.15 -7.21 6.00
N LYS A 141 26.18 -6.77 7.25
CA LYS A 141 25.52 -7.43 8.37
C LYS A 141 24.52 -6.49 9.06
N GLY A 142 23.41 -6.25 8.38
CA GLY A 142 22.30 -5.43 8.89
C GLY A 142 22.38 -3.95 8.61
N GLY A 143 23.41 -3.48 7.88
CA GLY A 143 23.52 -2.09 7.45
C GLY A 143 22.41 -1.71 6.47
N LEU A 144 22.11 -2.58 5.49
CA LEU A 144 20.96 -2.39 4.61
C LEU A 144 19.64 -2.36 5.38
N ASP A 145 19.44 -3.28 6.32
CA ASP A 145 18.22 -3.35 7.13
C ASP A 145 18.04 -2.07 7.96
N ALA A 146 19.12 -1.56 8.56
CA ALA A 146 19.11 -0.29 9.31
C ALA A 146 18.76 0.93 8.44
N LEU A 147 19.15 0.94 7.16
CA LEU A 147 18.79 2.01 6.21
C LEU A 147 17.39 1.87 5.62
N MET A 148 16.75 0.71 5.79
CA MET A 148 15.46 0.37 5.19
C MET A 148 14.33 0.26 6.23
N GLU A 149 14.59 0.62 7.49
CA GLU A 149 13.57 0.70 8.53
C GLU A 149 12.39 1.61 8.10
N PRO A 150 11.12 1.25 8.41
CA PRO A 150 9.93 1.91 7.86
C PRO A 150 9.85 3.43 8.05
N ASN A 151 10.46 3.96 9.12
CA ASN A 151 10.45 5.39 9.46
C ASN A 151 11.61 6.18 8.84
N ILE A 152 12.43 5.54 8.00
CA ILE A 152 13.61 6.10 7.36
C ILE A 152 13.34 6.28 5.86
N ASP A 153 13.98 7.27 5.23
CA ASP A 153 13.85 7.52 3.79
C ASP A 153 14.27 6.26 2.98
N PRO A 154 13.34 5.60 2.25
CA PRO A 154 13.63 4.37 1.52
C PRO A 154 14.63 4.56 0.37
N ARG A 155 14.97 5.81 0.01
CA ARG A 155 16.02 6.12 -0.95
C ARG A 155 17.41 5.77 -0.43
N LEU A 156 17.64 5.76 0.89
CA LEU A 156 18.97 5.51 1.45
C LEU A 156 19.49 4.10 1.10
N GLY A 157 18.67 3.06 1.23
CA GLY A 157 19.05 1.72 0.78
C GLY A 157 19.29 1.65 -0.73
N THR A 158 18.54 2.43 -1.52
CA THR A 158 18.75 2.52 -2.98
C THR A 158 20.11 3.15 -3.32
N ILE A 159 20.50 4.21 -2.60
CA ILE A 159 21.79 4.89 -2.74
C ILE A 159 22.92 3.96 -2.32
N TYR A 160 22.84 3.38 -1.13
CA TYR A 160 23.84 2.44 -0.61
C TYR A 160 24.07 1.23 -1.53
N LEU A 161 23.01 0.59 -2.04
CA LEU A 161 23.20 -0.52 -2.98
C LEU A 161 23.82 -0.08 -4.31
N SER A 162 23.66 1.19 -4.70
CA SER A 162 24.30 1.72 -5.90
C SER A 162 25.79 1.95 -5.67
N GLU A 163 26.17 2.41 -4.47
CA GLU A 163 27.55 2.45 -4.00
C GLU A 163 28.16 1.05 -3.92
N ALA A 164 27.49 0.07 -3.32
CA ALA A 164 27.98 -1.32 -3.26
C ALA A 164 28.25 -1.90 -4.67
N LYS A 165 27.32 -1.69 -5.62
CA LYS A 165 27.48 -2.13 -7.01
C LYS A 165 28.66 -1.44 -7.71
N ARG A 166 28.87 -0.16 -7.44
CA ARG A 166 29.97 0.65 -7.98
C ARG A 166 31.32 0.16 -7.49
N LEU A 167 31.44 -0.16 -6.20
CA LEU A 167 32.70 -0.59 -5.58
C LEU A 167 33.14 -1.99 -5.97
N LEU A 168 32.20 -2.90 -6.23
CA LEU A 168 32.52 -4.28 -6.57
C LEU A 168 33.22 -4.41 -7.92
N LYS A 169 34.35 -5.12 -7.90
CA LYS A 169 35.03 -5.63 -9.10
C LYS A 169 34.11 -6.55 -9.88
N ALA A 170 34.43 -6.75 -11.15
CA ALA A 170 33.90 -7.87 -11.91
C ALA A 170 34.22 -9.21 -11.21
N GLY A 171 33.24 -10.11 -11.10
CA GLY A 171 33.31 -11.32 -10.27
C GLY A 171 33.16 -11.08 -8.77
N GLY A 172 33.08 -9.82 -8.34
CA GLY A 172 32.95 -9.45 -6.94
C GLY A 172 31.56 -9.77 -6.38
N LYS A 173 31.50 -10.01 -5.07
CA LYS A 173 30.28 -10.48 -4.40
C LYS A 173 29.76 -9.49 -3.36
N TYR A 174 28.48 -9.15 -3.46
CA TYR A 174 27.73 -8.52 -2.38
C TYR A 174 27.07 -9.61 -1.55
N ILE A 175 27.39 -9.68 -0.26
CA ILE A 175 26.85 -10.65 0.69
C ILE A 175 26.12 -9.85 1.77
N CYS A 176 24.81 -10.06 1.91
CA CYS A 176 23.98 -9.35 2.87
C CYS A 176 23.31 -10.33 3.83
N LEU A 177 23.57 -10.15 5.12
CA LEU A 177 22.86 -10.81 6.21
C LEU A 177 21.70 -9.93 6.65
N THR A 178 20.49 -10.45 6.50
CA THR A 178 19.24 -9.68 6.67
C THR A 178 18.16 -10.52 7.34
N ALA A 179 17.20 -9.86 8.00
CA ALA A 179 15.96 -10.48 8.45
C ALA A 179 15.03 -10.86 7.27
N ALA A 180 15.38 -10.46 6.05
CA ALA A 180 14.67 -10.73 4.81
C ALA A 180 13.22 -10.20 4.81
N GLN A 181 13.01 -9.02 5.40
CA GLN A 181 11.74 -8.32 5.32
C GLN A 181 11.38 -8.04 3.84
N SER A 182 10.09 -8.04 3.52
CA SER A 182 9.59 -8.00 2.15
C SER A 182 10.10 -6.81 1.34
N HIS A 183 10.21 -5.62 1.96
CA HIS A 183 10.70 -4.42 1.32
C HIS A 183 12.23 -4.46 1.07
N VAL A 184 13.01 -5.09 1.96
CA VAL A 184 14.46 -5.32 1.77
C VAL A 184 14.70 -6.29 0.62
N LEU A 185 14.01 -7.44 0.62
CA LEU A 185 14.09 -8.41 -0.47
C LEU A 185 13.63 -7.81 -1.80
N GLY A 186 12.53 -7.05 -1.80
CA GLY A 186 12.03 -6.35 -2.99
C GLY A 186 13.09 -5.41 -3.58
N LEU A 187 13.82 -4.68 -2.74
CA LEU A 187 14.90 -3.81 -3.19
C LEU A 187 16.11 -4.62 -3.72
N LEU A 188 16.55 -5.65 -3.00
CA LEU A 188 17.68 -6.52 -3.37
C LEU A 188 17.43 -7.20 -4.71
N PHE A 189 16.29 -7.89 -4.86
CA PHE A 189 15.92 -8.56 -6.10
C PHE A 189 15.68 -7.59 -7.24
N ARG A 190 15.33 -6.33 -6.97
CA ARG A 190 15.23 -5.29 -8.02
C ARG A 190 16.61 -4.78 -8.44
N LYS A 191 17.53 -4.55 -7.50
CA LYS A 191 18.84 -3.93 -7.77
C LYS A 191 19.86 -4.92 -8.35
N PHE A 192 19.78 -6.20 -8.00
CA PHE A 192 20.69 -7.26 -8.43
C PHE A 192 20.05 -8.21 -9.44
N ARG A 193 19.32 -7.66 -10.44
CA ARG A 193 18.76 -8.44 -11.56
C ARG A 193 19.79 -8.70 -12.64
N PHE A 194 20.02 -7.71 -13.49
CA PHE A 194 20.82 -7.84 -14.70
C PHE A 194 22.31 -7.79 -14.41
N GLY A 195 23.05 -8.80 -14.89
CA GLY A 195 24.49 -8.93 -14.69
C GLY A 195 24.88 -9.44 -13.31
N TRP A 196 23.97 -10.10 -12.58
CA TRP A 196 24.25 -10.64 -11.25
C TRP A 196 23.77 -12.09 -11.09
N LYS A 197 24.61 -12.94 -10.48
CA LYS A 197 24.16 -14.23 -9.93
C LYS A 197 23.57 -13.97 -8.57
N VAL A 198 22.31 -14.32 -8.34
CA VAL A 198 21.70 -14.17 -7.02
C VAL A 198 21.43 -15.53 -6.40
N ASN A 199 21.81 -15.68 -5.13
CA ASN A 199 21.48 -16.84 -4.30
C ASN A 199 20.96 -16.34 -2.95
N LEU A 200 19.99 -17.06 -2.38
CA LEU A 200 19.45 -16.78 -1.05
C LEU A 200 19.59 -18.03 -0.19
N TYR A 201 20.28 -17.91 0.93
CA TYR A 201 20.51 -19.01 1.87
C TYR A 201 19.79 -18.71 3.18
N ALA A 202 19.10 -19.71 3.72
CA ALA A 202 18.57 -19.61 5.07
C ALA A 202 19.66 -19.99 6.07
N VAL A 203 19.93 -19.13 7.05
CA VAL A 203 20.93 -19.40 8.10
C VAL A 203 20.32 -20.33 9.14
N ALA A 204 21.06 -21.37 9.55
CA ALA A 204 20.59 -22.37 10.51
C ALA A 204 20.36 -21.74 11.90
N GLN A 205 19.25 -22.07 12.58
CA GLN A 205 19.01 -21.63 13.97
C GLN A 205 19.59 -22.66 14.95
N GLU A 206 20.25 -22.21 16.01
CA GLU A 206 20.62 -23.10 17.12
C GLU A 206 19.42 -23.35 18.06
N PRO A 207 19.29 -24.55 18.64
CA PRO A 207 18.16 -24.88 19.54
C PRO A 207 18.09 -24.10 20.86
N SER A 208 19.04 -23.22 21.17
CA SER A 208 19.19 -22.67 22.53
C SER A 208 19.40 -21.15 22.67
N SER A 209 19.27 -20.34 21.61
CA SER A 209 19.42 -18.88 21.71
C SER A 209 18.07 -18.13 21.69
N GLY A 210 17.52 -17.90 22.88
CA GLY A 210 16.21 -17.28 23.12
C GLY A 210 16.06 -15.78 22.84
N THR A 211 16.77 -15.15 21.89
CA THR A 211 16.72 -13.66 21.76
C THR A 211 16.35 -13.07 20.41
N THR A 212 16.05 -13.83 19.35
CA THR A 212 15.31 -13.30 18.18
C THR A 212 14.51 -14.40 17.48
N LYS A 213 13.17 -14.31 17.50
CA LYS A 213 12.26 -15.23 16.80
C LYS A 213 12.32 -15.14 15.26
N GLN A 214 13.13 -14.24 14.69
CA GLN A 214 13.26 -14.06 13.25
C GLN A 214 14.44 -14.86 12.68
N ARG A 215 14.17 -15.60 11.60
CA ARG A 215 15.16 -16.37 10.86
C ARG A 215 16.02 -15.43 10.03
N ALA A 216 17.34 -15.50 10.19
CA ALA A 216 18.28 -14.75 9.37
C ALA A 216 18.48 -15.43 8.00
N PHE A 217 18.72 -14.60 6.98
CA PHE A 217 19.03 -15.04 5.63
C PHE A 217 20.33 -14.39 5.15
N MET A 218 21.05 -15.11 4.30
CA MET A 218 22.23 -14.61 3.59
C MET A 218 21.89 -14.49 2.11
N PHE A 219 21.76 -13.27 1.64
CA PHE A 219 21.62 -12.94 0.23
C PHE A 219 23.00 -12.75 -0.39
N VAL A 220 23.27 -13.41 -1.51
CA VAL A 220 24.55 -13.31 -2.24
C VAL A 220 24.28 -12.88 -3.67
N ALA A 221 24.82 -11.73 -4.07
CA ALA A 221 24.84 -11.27 -5.45
C ALA A 221 26.27 -11.19 -5.99
N GLU A 222 26.58 -11.98 -7.01
CA GLU A 222 27.89 -12.02 -7.67
C GLU A 222 27.84 -11.28 -9.01
N LYS A 223 28.78 -10.35 -9.24
CA LYS A 223 28.82 -9.50 -10.43
C LYS A 223 29.35 -10.29 -11.62
N TYR A 224 28.50 -10.64 -12.58
CA TYR A 224 28.93 -11.29 -13.81
C TYR A 224 29.60 -10.30 -14.77
N ILE A 225 30.65 -10.76 -15.46
CA ILE A 225 31.08 -10.17 -16.73
C ILE A 225 30.28 -10.90 -17.79
N LEU A 226 29.35 -10.22 -18.44
CA LEU A 226 28.70 -10.76 -19.63
C LEU A 226 29.32 -10.05 -20.83
N THR A 227 29.77 -10.81 -21.81
CA THR A 227 29.91 -10.25 -23.17
C THR A 227 28.52 -9.84 -23.67
N VAL A 228 28.44 -8.89 -24.60
CA VAL A 228 27.15 -8.42 -25.14
C VAL A 228 26.29 -9.59 -25.63
N GLN A 229 26.91 -10.60 -26.26
CA GLN A 229 26.27 -11.82 -26.74
C GLN A 229 25.68 -12.67 -25.59
N GLU A 230 26.47 -12.92 -24.53
CA GLU A 230 26.03 -13.74 -23.38
C GLU A 230 24.95 -13.03 -22.55
N LEU A 231 24.93 -11.69 -22.55
CA LEU A 231 23.85 -10.89 -21.96
C LEU A 231 22.54 -11.13 -22.72
N PHE A 232 22.57 -11.12 -24.06
CA PHE A 232 21.42 -11.45 -24.89
C PHE A 232 20.94 -12.88 -24.68
N GLU A 233 21.83 -13.85 -24.59
CA GLU A 233 21.47 -15.26 -24.37
C GLU A 233 20.97 -15.54 -22.94
N ALA A 234 21.48 -14.83 -21.93
CA ALA A 234 20.99 -14.91 -20.55
C ALA A 234 19.61 -14.26 -20.43
N LEU A 235 19.41 -13.12 -21.11
CA LEU A 235 18.12 -12.45 -21.22
C LEU A 235 17.10 -13.32 -21.97
N GLU A 236 17.49 -13.95 -23.09
CA GLU A 236 16.66 -14.90 -23.81
C GLU A 236 16.32 -16.12 -22.95
N ARG A 237 17.29 -16.76 -22.28
CA ARG A 237 17.01 -17.88 -21.37
C ARG A 237 16.09 -17.50 -20.22
N GLU A 238 16.27 -16.33 -19.62
CA GLU A 238 15.35 -15.83 -18.60
C GLU A 238 13.96 -15.58 -19.20
N ASN A 239 13.88 -14.98 -20.39
CA ASN A 239 12.63 -14.76 -21.11
C ASN A 239 11.96 -16.07 -21.53
N THR A 240 12.71 -17.13 -21.87
CA THR A 240 12.19 -18.46 -22.19
C THR A 240 11.69 -19.15 -20.93
N VAL A 241 12.46 -19.15 -19.83
CA VAL A 241 12.02 -19.68 -18.54
C VAL A 241 10.79 -18.91 -18.03
N ARG A 242 10.75 -17.59 -18.22
CA ARG A 242 9.56 -16.78 -17.93
C ARG A 242 8.42 -17.10 -18.89
N ALA A 243 8.64 -17.31 -20.17
CA ALA A 243 7.60 -17.67 -21.14
C ALA A 243 7.02 -19.08 -20.84
N GLU A 244 7.83 -20.00 -20.34
CA GLU A 244 7.41 -21.35 -19.92
C GLU A 244 6.62 -21.34 -18.60
N TYR A 245 6.90 -20.40 -17.69
CA TYR A 245 6.22 -20.29 -16.38
C TYR A 245 5.23 -19.13 -16.26
N SER A 246 5.14 -18.25 -17.26
CA SER A 246 4.26 -17.07 -17.29
C SER A 246 3.63 -16.97 -18.67
N ASN A 247 2.34 -17.29 -18.76
CA ASN A 247 1.52 -16.87 -19.90
C ASN A 247 1.60 -15.33 -20.00
N GLY A 248 2.28 -14.85 -21.03
CA GLY A 248 2.90 -13.52 -21.18
C GLY A 248 1.96 -12.31 -21.15
N THR A 249 1.36 -12.02 -19.99
CA THR A 249 0.52 -10.84 -19.78
C THR A 249 1.03 -9.90 -18.68
N ASP A 250 2.10 -10.27 -17.93
CA ASP A 250 2.58 -9.52 -16.76
C ASP A 250 4.04 -9.06 -16.79
N THR A 251 4.70 -9.14 -17.94
CA THR A 251 6.11 -8.73 -18.09
C THR A 251 6.22 -7.24 -18.43
N TRP A 252 7.13 -6.55 -17.72
CA TRP A 252 7.46 -5.13 -17.93
C TRP A 252 8.77 -4.99 -18.71
N HIS A 253 8.82 -4.05 -19.65
CA HIS A 253 9.97 -3.81 -20.52
C HIS A 253 10.61 -2.43 -20.29
N SER A 254 11.93 -2.32 -20.35
CA SER A 254 12.63 -1.04 -20.41
C SER A 254 12.61 -0.46 -21.82
N LEU A 255 12.91 0.83 -21.98
CA LEU A 255 13.06 1.44 -23.30
C LEU A 255 14.19 0.79 -24.12
N ASN A 256 15.25 0.33 -23.45
CA ASN A 256 16.33 -0.39 -24.10
C ASN A 256 15.88 -1.78 -24.63
N ASP A 257 15.07 -2.52 -23.87
CA ASP A 257 14.50 -3.80 -24.33
C ASP A 257 13.64 -3.61 -25.59
N LEU A 258 12.87 -2.53 -25.62
CA LEU A 258 12.04 -2.16 -26.77
C LEU A 258 12.87 -1.81 -28.00
N ASN A 259 13.93 -1.02 -27.84
CA ASN A 259 14.85 -0.67 -28.92
C ASN A 259 15.62 -1.88 -29.47
N GLN A 260 15.79 -2.93 -28.65
CA GLN A 260 16.40 -4.21 -29.04
C GLN A 260 15.40 -5.18 -29.69
N GLY A 261 14.12 -4.80 -29.82
CA GLY A 261 13.11 -5.57 -30.53
C GLY A 261 12.43 -6.68 -29.72
N VAL A 262 12.52 -6.65 -28.38
CA VAL A 262 11.93 -7.69 -27.49
C VAL A 262 10.41 -7.83 -27.66
N GLN A 263 9.71 -6.79 -28.12
CA GLN A 263 8.28 -6.78 -28.42
C GLN A 263 8.00 -6.38 -29.89
N GLY A 264 8.86 -6.83 -30.81
CA GLY A 264 8.79 -6.48 -32.22
C GLY A 264 9.33 -5.07 -32.52
N ASN A 265 9.15 -4.62 -33.76
CA ASN A 265 9.64 -3.30 -34.18
C ASN A 265 8.68 -2.20 -33.70
N ILE A 266 9.07 -1.48 -32.65
CA ILE A 266 8.28 -0.37 -32.10
C ILE A 266 8.13 0.77 -33.12
N GLY A 267 9.06 0.96 -34.06
CA GLY A 267 8.93 1.96 -35.13
C GLY A 267 7.77 1.72 -36.11
N VAL A 268 7.09 0.57 -36.04
CA VAL A 268 5.93 0.20 -36.85
C VAL A 268 4.70 0.00 -35.96
N LEU A 269 3.51 0.38 -36.44
CA LEU A 269 2.24 0.12 -35.77
C LEU A 269 1.81 -1.34 -35.99
N GLU A 270 1.54 -2.06 -34.90
CA GLU A 270 1.02 -3.43 -34.95
C GLU A 270 -0.37 -3.51 -34.31
N PRO A 271 -1.44 -3.78 -35.08
CA PRO A 271 -2.80 -3.81 -34.55
C PRO A 271 -2.96 -4.74 -33.34
N GLY A 272 -3.38 -4.19 -32.20
CA GLY A 272 -3.61 -4.97 -30.99
C GLY A 272 -2.37 -5.20 -30.12
N ARG A 273 -1.23 -4.57 -30.43
CA ARG A 273 -0.04 -4.56 -29.56
C ARG A 273 -0.35 -3.83 -28.26
N ALA A 274 -0.03 -4.45 -27.13
CA ALA A 274 -0.12 -3.87 -25.79
C ALA A 274 1.16 -4.21 -25.02
N VAL A 275 1.94 -3.20 -24.63
CA VAL A 275 3.24 -3.40 -23.98
C VAL A 275 3.33 -2.61 -22.69
N LYS A 276 3.59 -3.31 -21.58
CA LYS A 276 3.87 -2.71 -20.27
C LYS A 276 5.34 -2.27 -20.25
N LEU A 277 5.62 -1.01 -19.92
CA LEU A 277 6.98 -0.48 -19.95
C LEU A 277 7.32 0.46 -18.81
N PHE A 278 8.63 0.63 -18.57
CA PHE A 278 9.19 1.65 -17.70
C PHE A 278 9.95 2.70 -18.52
N LEU A 279 9.83 3.97 -18.12
CA LEU A 279 10.53 5.10 -18.72
C LEU A 279 11.32 5.86 -17.64
N GLY A 280 12.46 6.41 -18.01
CA GLY A 280 13.27 7.26 -17.14
C GLY A 280 14.27 6.51 -16.26
N GLU A 281 15.44 6.20 -16.83
CA GLU A 281 16.56 5.60 -16.11
C GLU A 281 17.40 6.67 -15.37
N THR A 282 18.04 6.25 -14.27
CA THR A 282 18.96 7.10 -13.48
C THR A 282 20.06 7.70 -14.36
N GLY A 283 20.08 9.03 -14.49
CA GLY A 283 21.05 9.77 -15.32
C GLY A 283 20.51 10.23 -16.69
N VAL A 284 19.34 9.76 -17.12
CA VAL A 284 18.71 10.12 -18.41
C VAL A 284 17.47 11.00 -18.22
N SER A 285 16.68 10.74 -17.18
CA SER A 285 15.52 11.56 -16.80
C SER A 285 15.53 11.87 -15.32
N ARG A 286 14.82 12.94 -14.97
CA ARG A 286 14.57 13.36 -13.59
C ARG A 286 13.52 12.49 -12.88
N PHE A 287 12.68 11.79 -13.64
CA PHE A 287 11.51 11.04 -13.17
C PHE A 287 11.56 9.58 -13.64
N PHE A 288 10.85 8.70 -12.94
CA PHE A 288 10.68 7.30 -13.32
C PHE A 288 9.20 7.03 -13.53
N TYR A 289 8.83 6.60 -14.71
CA TYR A 289 7.45 6.36 -15.09
C TYR A 289 7.16 4.89 -15.32
N SER A 290 5.97 4.47 -14.91
CA SER A 290 5.37 3.21 -15.36
C SER A 290 4.33 3.53 -16.43
N GLY A 291 4.30 2.77 -17.52
CA GLY A 291 3.37 3.04 -18.62
C GLY A 291 2.92 1.81 -19.41
N LEU A 292 1.88 2.00 -20.21
CA LEU A 292 1.31 1.01 -21.11
C LEU A 292 1.24 1.62 -22.52
N LEU A 293 1.88 0.99 -23.49
CA LEU A 293 1.85 1.37 -24.89
C LEU A 293 0.82 0.53 -25.64
N LEU A 294 -0.09 1.18 -26.37
CA LEU A 294 -1.15 0.53 -27.13
C LEU A 294 -1.13 0.96 -28.60
N ASP A 295 -1.20 0.00 -29.51
CA ASP A 295 -1.39 0.25 -30.95
C ASP A 295 -2.85 -0.03 -31.34
N GLY A 296 -3.54 1.00 -31.82
CA GLY A 296 -4.95 0.95 -32.16
C GLY A 296 -5.25 -0.07 -33.27
N ARG A 297 -6.36 -0.80 -33.14
CA ARG A 297 -6.88 -1.64 -34.24
C ARG A 297 -7.48 -0.76 -35.34
N PRO A 298 -7.35 -1.11 -36.63
CA PRO A 298 -7.90 -0.30 -37.72
C PRO A 298 -9.41 -0.10 -37.53
N LEU A 299 -9.84 1.17 -37.43
CA LEU A 299 -11.23 1.58 -37.31
C LEU A 299 -11.84 1.88 -38.69
N PRO A 300 -13.18 1.86 -38.84
CA PRO A 300 -13.85 2.26 -40.09
C PRO A 300 -13.64 3.74 -40.46
N ILE A 301 -13.16 4.55 -39.51
CA ILE A 301 -12.90 5.99 -39.65
C ILE A 301 -11.37 6.17 -39.52
N PRO A 302 -10.72 6.98 -40.38
CA PRO A 302 -9.28 7.27 -40.26
C PRO A 302 -8.93 7.84 -38.88
N PHE A 303 -7.78 7.45 -38.31
CA PHE A 303 -7.26 8.05 -37.09
C PHE A 303 -7.09 9.56 -37.28
N SER A 304 -7.51 10.35 -36.28
CA SER A 304 -7.37 11.81 -36.30
C SER A 304 -5.96 12.23 -35.90
N ASP A 305 -5.32 11.46 -35.02
CA ASP A 305 -4.01 11.72 -34.41
C ASP A 305 -3.08 10.50 -34.56
N GLN A 306 -1.80 10.73 -34.85
CA GLN A 306 -0.82 9.65 -35.02
C GLN A 306 -0.28 9.10 -33.69
N TYR A 307 -0.25 9.93 -32.63
CA TYR A 307 0.27 9.55 -31.31
C TYR A 307 -0.41 10.34 -30.19
N GLY A 308 -0.87 9.66 -29.14
CA GLY A 308 -1.46 10.27 -27.94
C GLY A 308 -0.74 9.87 -26.66
N VAL A 309 -0.73 10.74 -25.66
CA VAL A 309 -0.23 10.47 -24.30
C VAL A 309 -1.34 10.72 -23.28
N LEU A 310 -1.56 9.75 -22.38
CA LEU A 310 -2.54 9.84 -21.31
C LEU A 310 -1.86 9.69 -19.94
N PHE A 311 -1.80 10.76 -19.16
CA PHE A 311 -1.28 10.72 -17.78
C PHE A 311 -2.34 10.28 -16.78
N VAL A 312 -2.06 9.31 -15.92
CA VAL A 312 -2.98 8.78 -14.91
C VAL A 312 -2.39 8.98 -13.53
N HIS A 313 -3.05 9.70 -12.62
CA HIS A 313 -2.53 9.95 -11.26
C HIS A 313 -2.84 8.84 -10.25
N SER A 314 -3.39 7.71 -10.71
CA SER A 314 -3.87 6.61 -9.88
C SER A 314 -3.30 5.28 -10.36
N MET A 315 -2.38 4.71 -9.57
CA MET A 315 -1.86 3.35 -9.78
C MET A 315 -2.97 2.30 -9.78
N GLN A 316 -4.08 2.54 -9.07
CA GLN A 316 -5.24 1.65 -9.08
C GLN A 316 -6.00 1.70 -10.42
N THR A 317 -6.20 2.90 -10.97
CA THR A 317 -6.80 3.08 -12.30
C THR A 317 -5.93 2.42 -13.35
N PHE A 318 -4.61 2.65 -13.27
CA PHE A 318 -3.67 2.02 -14.17
C PHE A 318 -3.63 0.50 -14.02
N HIS A 319 -3.61 -0.05 -12.81
CA HIS A 319 -3.64 -1.50 -12.61
C HIS A 319 -4.94 -2.13 -13.14
N GLY A 320 -6.09 -1.48 -12.98
CA GLY A 320 -7.36 -1.91 -13.59
C GLY A 320 -7.33 -1.84 -15.13
N LEU A 321 -6.53 -0.94 -15.70
CA LEU A 321 -6.25 -0.96 -17.14
C LEU A 321 -5.33 -2.12 -17.52
N LEU A 322 -4.33 -2.47 -16.71
CA LEU A 322 -3.41 -3.57 -16.99
C LEU A 322 -4.09 -4.96 -16.97
N THR A 323 -5.16 -5.14 -16.19
CA THR A 323 -5.86 -6.42 -16.02
C THR A 323 -7.05 -6.63 -16.97
N SER A 324 -7.59 -5.56 -17.58
CA SER A 324 -8.82 -5.61 -18.40
C SER A 324 -8.56 -5.21 -19.86
N SER A 325 -8.30 -6.21 -20.72
CA SER A 325 -8.12 -6.02 -22.18
C SER A 325 -9.25 -5.19 -22.83
N PRO A 326 -10.56 -5.39 -22.54
CA PRO A 326 -11.63 -4.58 -23.13
C PRO A 326 -11.55 -3.08 -22.78
N ARG A 327 -11.11 -2.72 -21.58
CA ARG A 327 -10.99 -1.32 -21.13
C ARG A 327 -9.79 -0.62 -21.78
N GLN A 328 -8.67 -1.32 -21.97
CA GLN A 328 -7.51 -0.81 -22.70
C GLN A 328 -7.90 -0.34 -24.11
N TRP A 329 -8.67 -1.19 -24.82
CA TRP A 329 -9.10 -0.90 -26.18
C TRP A 329 -10.20 0.15 -26.26
N ALA A 330 -11.10 0.21 -25.28
CA ALA A 330 -12.09 1.29 -25.20
C ALA A 330 -11.43 2.67 -25.09
N LEU A 331 -10.38 2.79 -24.26
CA LEU A 331 -9.63 4.05 -24.12
C LEU A 331 -8.87 4.44 -25.39
N ALA A 332 -8.22 3.47 -26.06
CA ALA A 332 -7.55 3.72 -27.33
C ALA A 332 -8.52 4.22 -28.41
N VAL A 333 -9.73 3.64 -28.47
CA VAL A 333 -10.80 4.05 -29.39
C VAL A 333 -11.34 5.45 -29.05
N CYS A 334 -11.55 5.76 -27.78
CA CYS A 334 -12.04 7.08 -27.33
C CYS A 334 -11.08 8.22 -27.68
N HIS A 335 -9.77 7.98 -27.63
CA HIS A 335 -8.75 8.99 -27.93
C HIS A 335 -8.40 9.11 -29.42
N LYS A 336 -9.00 8.27 -30.30
CA LYS A 336 -8.80 8.29 -31.77
C LYS A 336 -7.32 8.27 -32.24
N ALA A 337 -6.42 7.81 -31.39
CA ALA A 337 -4.98 7.78 -31.63
C ALA A 337 -4.57 6.46 -32.27
N ALA A 338 -3.67 6.50 -33.25
CA ALA A 338 -3.08 5.29 -33.84
C ALA A 338 -2.17 4.56 -32.84
N ARG A 339 -1.46 5.30 -31.98
CA ARG A 339 -0.72 4.80 -30.81
C ARG A 339 -1.03 5.64 -29.58
N LEU A 340 -1.28 4.98 -28.45
CA LEU A 340 -1.56 5.62 -27.16
C LEU A 340 -0.54 5.16 -26.12
N LEU A 341 0.17 6.09 -25.51
CA LEU A 341 1.03 5.86 -24.35
C LEU A 341 0.30 6.31 -23.09
N ILE A 342 -0.03 5.38 -22.21
CA ILE A 342 -0.62 5.66 -20.88
C ILE A 342 0.52 5.70 -19.86
N VAL A 343 0.66 6.78 -19.11
CA VAL A 343 1.76 7.01 -18.15
C VAL A 343 1.19 7.24 -16.77
N VAL A 344 1.70 6.57 -15.74
CA VAL A 344 1.25 6.81 -14.36
C VAL A 344 2.11 7.83 -13.66
N LEU A 345 1.45 8.76 -12.99
CA LEU A 345 2.04 9.74 -12.09
C LEU A 345 1.75 9.33 -10.65
N ASP A 346 2.79 9.28 -9.83
CA ASP A 346 2.72 8.98 -8.39
C ASP A 346 3.17 10.18 -7.55
N ALA A 347 3.27 10.02 -6.23
CA ALA A 347 3.70 11.09 -5.31
C ALA A 347 5.09 11.68 -5.64
N ASN A 348 5.94 10.98 -6.39
CA ASN A 348 7.26 11.47 -6.82
C ASN A 348 7.18 12.46 -7.99
N HIS A 349 6.00 12.59 -8.60
CA HIS A 349 5.74 13.47 -9.75
C HIS A 349 5.07 14.80 -9.34
N ASN A 350 5.20 15.22 -8.07
CA ASN A 350 4.62 16.46 -7.55
C ASN A 350 5.43 17.72 -7.97
N VAL A 351 5.50 17.97 -9.28
CA VAL A 351 6.18 19.10 -9.93
C VAL A 351 5.23 19.79 -10.92
N LEU A 352 5.66 20.87 -11.56
CA LEU A 352 4.85 21.54 -12.58
C LEU A 352 4.58 20.59 -13.76
N ALA A 353 3.32 20.53 -14.23
CA ALA A 353 2.92 19.68 -15.35
C ALA A 353 3.83 19.81 -16.59
N LYS A 354 4.26 21.04 -16.89
CA LYS A 354 5.20 21.35 -17.98
C LYS A 354 6.55 20.63 -17.85
N ASP A 355 7.05 20.42 -16.63
CA ASP A 355 8.32 19.73 -16.40
C ASP A 355 8.20 18.22 -16.70
N ILE A 356 7.04 17.63 -16.39
CA ILE A 356 6.71 16.23 -16.68
C ILE A 356 6.50 16.04 -18.19
N GLU A 357 5.74 16.94 -18.82
CA GLU A 357 5.52 16.93 -20.27
C GLU A 357 6.86 17.00 -21.01
N SER A 358 7.69 17.99 -20.69
CA SER A 358 9.01 18.18 -21.34
C SER A 358 9.92 16.96 -21.19
N ASP A 359 9.86 16.28 -20.04
CA ASP A 359 10.65 15.08 -19.80
C ASP A 359 10.11 13.86 -20.56
N ILE A 360 8.78 13.67 -20.61
CA ILE A 360 8.14 12.60 -21.39
C ILE A 360 8.34 12.76 -22.89
N PHE A 361 8.32 13.99 -23.42
CA PHE A 361 8.57 14.26 -24.84
C PHE A 361 9.91 13.68 -25.35
N ARG A 362 10.92 13.53 -24.47
CA ARG A 362 12.20 12.90 -24.81
C ARG A 362 12.08 11.42 -25.15
N PHE A 363 11.10 10.75 -24.56
CA PHE A 363 10.83 9.33 -24.78
C PHE A 363 9.87 9.11 -25.95
N ILE A 364 8.93 10.04 -26.21
CA ILE A 364 7.98 9.91 -27.32
C ILE A 364 8.71 9.78 -28.66
N LYS A 365 9.81 10.53 -28.88
CA LYS A 365 10.61 10.42 -30.11
C LYS A 365 11.13 9.01 -30.37
N GLN A 366 11.36 8.21 -29.33
CA GLN A 366 11.84 6.82 -29.44
C GLN A 366 10.70 5.81 -29.55
N LEU A 367 9.50 6.16 -29.08
CA LEU A 367 8.33 5.28 -29.08
C LEU A 367 7.38 5.56 -30.25
N ALA A 368 7.58 6.64 -30.98
CA ALA A 368 6.78 7.08 -32.12
C ALA A 368 6.93 6.12 -33.32
N PRO A 369 5.84 5.83 -34.06
CA PRO A 369 5.94 5.15 -35.34
C PRO A 369 6.43 6.12 -36.43
N GLY A 370 7.52 5.78 -37.13
CA GLY A 370 8.10 6.59 -38.22
C GLY A 370 9.14 7.64 -37.80
N ASP A 371 9.77 8.29 -38.78
CA ASP A 371 11.03 9.04 -38.58
C ASP A 371 10.90 10.47 -38.05
N ASN A 372 9.70 11.06 -37.93
CA ASN A 372 9.51 12.39 -37.33
C ASN A 372 8.03 12.67 -36.97
N ILE A 373 7.72 12.74 -35.67
CA ILE A 373 6.45 13.30 -35.17
C ILE A 373 6.71 14.72 -34.68
N GLU A 374 6.00 15.69 -35.27
CA GLU A 374 6.02 17.09 -34.81
C GLU A 374 5.25 17.21 -33.47
N GLU A 375 5.75 18.01 -32.52
CA GLU A 375 5.20 18.10 -31.15
C GLU A 375 3.73 18.56 -31.12
N ASP A 376 3.33 19.37 -32.10
CA ASP A 376 1.98 19.86 -32.34
C ASP A 376 0.98 18.81 -32.84
N LYS A 377 1.45 17.61 -33.21
CA LYS A 377 0.61 16.44 -33.57
C LYS A 377 0.46 15.43 -32.44
N ILE A 378 1.05 15.70 -31.27
CA ILE A 378 0.94 14.84 -30.09
C ILE A 378 -0.16 15.40 -29.17
N VAL A 379 -1.19 14.59 -28.94
CA VAL A 379 -2.27 14.96 -28.01
C VAL A 379 -1.92 14.48 -26.61
N ILE A 380 -1.59 15.40 -25.70
CA ILE A 380 -1.39 15.11 -24.28
C ILE A 380 -2.70 15.32 -23.53
N THR A 381 -3.15 14.30 -22.82
CA THR A 381 -4.33 14.33 -21.97
C THR A 381 -3.95 13.88 -20.56
N TYR A 382 -4.51 14.53 -19.54
CA TYR A 382 -4.41 14.06 -18.16
C TYR A 382 -5.72 13.36 -17.80
N ALA A 383 -5.65 12.07 -17.50
CA ALA A 383 -6.63 11.37 -16.68
C ALA A 383 -6.52 11.85 -15.22
N ASP A 384 -6.70 13.15 -15.02
CA ASP A 384 -7.23 13.63 -13.76
C ASP A 384 -8.70 13.26 -13.76
N GLU A 385 -8.98 12.28 -12.90
CA GLU A 385 -10.26 11.70 -12.50
C GLU A 385 -11.43 12.18 -13.38
N GLY A 386 -12.03 11.31 -14.21
CA GLY A 386 -12.97 11.70 -15.26
C GLY A 386 -14.13 12.61 -14.83
N TYR A 387 -13.87 13.90 -14.60
CA TYR A 387 -14.78 14.94 -14.16
C TYR A 387 -14.74 16.12 -15.10
N LYS A 388 -15.93 16.62 -15.43
CA LYS A 388 -16.18 17.85 -16.15
C LYS A 388 -15.78 19.08 -15.32
N GLN A 389 -15.90 18.99 -14.00
CA GLN A 389 -15.67 20.10 -13.09
C GLN A 389 -15.24 19.61 -11.71
N LYS A 390 -14.33 20.35 -11.06
CA LYS A 390 -13.92 20.18 -9.66
C LYS A 390 -13.90 21.51 -8.95
N LYS A 391 -14.44 21.56 -7.73
CA LYS A 391 -14.48 22.72 -6.85
C LYS A 391 -13.98 22.32 -5.47
N ASN A 392 -12.83 22.85 -5.07
CA ASN A 392 -12.34 22.68 -3.70
C ASN A 392 -13.23 23.48 -2.74
N LEU A 393 -13.76 22.82 -1.71
CA LEU A 393 -14.63 23.44 -0.72
C LEU A 393 -13.89 23.78 0.57
N TYR A 394 -13.08 22.86 1.07
CA TYR A 394 -12.47 22.99 2.38
C TYR A 394 -11.18 22.19 2.49
N LYS A 395 -10.25 22.69 3.31
CA LYS A 395 -9.03 21.99 3.69
C LYS A 395 -8.76 22.26 5.16
N VAL A 396 -8.45 21.22 5.91
CA VAL A 396 -8.07 21.30 7.32
C VAL A 396 -6.98 20.28 7.59
N THR A 397 -6.10 20.55 8.55
CA THR A 397 -5.11 19.56 8.98
C THR A 397 -5.40 19.20 10.42
N SER A 398 -5.65 17.91 10.66
CA SER A 398 -5.74 17.35 12.01
C SER A 398 -4.38 16.88 12.48
N THR A 399 -4.12 16.98 13.78
CA THR A 399 -2.94 16.37 14.41
C THR A 399 -2.99 14.85 14.37
N LEU A 400 -4.19 14.26 14.43
CA LEU A 400 -4.40 12.81 14.45
C LEU A 400 -4.47 12.21 13.04
N THR A 401 -5.26 12.79 12.13
CA THR A 401 -5.50 12.24 10.78
C THR A 401 -4.73 12.97 9.67
N GLY A 402 -4.08 14.09 9.96
CA GLY A 402 -3.27 14.83 9.00
C GLY A 402 -4.12 15.71 8.09
N PRO A 403 -3.65 16.04 6.86
CA PRO A 403 -4.39 16.87 5.94
C PRO A 403 -5.70 16.20 5.50
N ILE A 404 -6.78 16.94 5.50
CA ILE A 404 -8.12 16.54 5.07
C ILE A 404 -8.59 17.58 4.06
N ALA A 405 -9.09 17.13 2.91
CA ALA A 405 -9.61 17.99 1.87
C ALA A 405 -11.01 17.55 1.44
N ILE A 406 -11.83 18.54 1.10
CA ILE A 406 -13.20 18.35 0.63
C ILE A 406 -13.33 19.06 -0.72
N ASP A 407 -13.83 18.34 -1.71
CA ASP A 407 -14.12 18.91 -3.02
C ASP A 407 -15.46 18.38 -3.58
N ASP A 408 -16.13 19.23 -4.35
CA ASP A 408 -17.28 18.86 -5.18
C ASP A 408 -16.78 18.57 -6.59
N VAL A 409 -17.17 17.44 -7.17
CA VAL A 409 -16.80 17.01 -8.52
C VAL A 409 -18.02 16.62 -9.34
N ILE A 410 -17.94 16.85 -10.65
CA ILE A 410 -18.95 16.44 -11.63
C ILE A 410 -18.30 15.49 -12.60
N TYR A 411 -18.68 14.21 -12.59
CA TYR A 411 -18.07 13.22 -13.48
C TYR A 411 -18.50 13.36 -14.96
N PHE A 412 -17.62 12.98 -15.90
CA PHE A 412 -17.98 12.75 -17.31
C PHE A 412 -18.98 11.59 -17.40
N ASP A 413 -18.66 10.49 -16.71
CA ASP A 413 -19.52 9.33 -16.48
C ASP A 413 -19.65 9.09 -14.96
N PRO A 414 -20.83 9.30 -14.35
CA PRO A 414 -20.99 9.13 -12.91
C PRO A 414 -20.82 7.67 -12.48
N PRO A 415 -20.21 7.40 -11.31
CA PRO A 415 -20.10 6.05 -10.78
C PRO A 415 -21.48 5.47 -10.44
N GLY A 416 -21.71 4.20 -10.80
CA GLY A 416 -22.91 3.43 -10.44
C GLY A 416 -24.14 3.62 -11.35
N ASP A 417 -25.17 2.79 -11.13
CA ASP A 417 -26.43 2.79 -11.88
C ASP A 417 -27.35 3.94 -11.41
N ILE A 418 -27.07 5.19 -11.79
CA ILE A 418 -27.99 6.30 -11.54
C ILE A 418 -29.15 6.20 -12.56
N PRO A 419 -30.42 6.03 -12.13
CA PRO A 419 -31.55 6.17 -13.03
C PRO A 419 -31.57 7.62 -13.51
N THR A 420 -31.53 7.83 -14.83
CA THR A 420 -31.62 9.17 -15.42
C THR A 420 -33.06 9.46 -15.82
N PRO A 421 -33.91 10.07 -14.95
CA PRO A 421 -35.13 10.69 -15.42
C PRO A 421 -34.78 12.00 -16.11
N GLY A 422 -34.66 11.96 -17.44
CA GLY A 422 -34.64 13.15 -18.30
C GLY A 422 -33.30 13.91 -18.31
N LYS A 423 -32.65 13.91 -19.48
CA LYS A 423 -31.50 14.74 -19.85
C LYS A 423 -31.68 16.19 -19.35
N SER A 424 -30.87 16.67 -18.39
CA SER A 424 -30.43 18.09 -18.33
C SER A 424 -29.56 18.53 -17.14
N LYS A 425 -29.22 17.70 -16.13
CA LYS A 425 -28.32 18.16 -15.05
C LYS A 425 -27.19 17.19 -14.72
N ASP A 426 -25.99 17.73 -14.74
CA ASP A 426 -24.77 17.11 -14.25
C ASP A 426 -24.91 16.81 -12.74
N SER A 427 -24.63 15.56 -12.35
CA SER A 427 -24.66 15.12 -10.95
C SER A 427 -23.39 15.55 -10.24
N ILE A 428 -23.53 16.19 -9.08
CA ILE A 428 -22.42 16.67 -8.27
C ILE A 428 -22.17 15.68 -7.13
N PHE A 429 -20.92 15.26 -6.98
CA PHE A 429 -20.45 14.39 -5.91
C PHE A 429 -19.53 15.19 -4.99
N ARG A 430 -19.79 15.13 -3.68
CA ARG A 430 -18.90 15.66 -2.68
C ARG A 430 -17.97 14.57 -2.19
N ARG A 431 -16.68 14.88 -2.10
CA ARG A 431 -15.65 13.91 -1.72
C ARG A 431 -14.88 14.35 -0.50
N LEU A 432 -14.60 13.39 0.37
CA LEU A 432 -13.65 13.53 1.47
C LEU A 432 -12.36 12.82 1.06
N ARG A 433 -11.24 13.53 1.16
CA ARG A 433 -9.90 13.00 0.88
C ARG A 433 -8.99 13.21 2.07
N PHE A 434 -8.29 12.16 2.47
CA PHE A 434 -7.22 12.24 3.46
C PHE A 434 -5.87 12.31 2.75
N GLY A 435 -5.10 13.37 3.02
CA GLY A 435 -3.84 13.67 2.34
C GLY A 435 -2.71 12.66 2.63
N ARG A 436 -2.87 11.82 3.65
CA ARG A 436 -1.93 10.73 3.97
C ARG A 436 -2.01 9.58 2.96
N ASN A 437 -3.15 9.41 2.28
CA ASN A 437 -3.36 8.31 1.32
C ASN A 437 -4.41 8.70 0.25
N GLU A 438 -4.12 9.75 -0.54
CA GLU A 438 -5.08 10.36 -1.48
C GLU A 438 -5.66 9.36 -2.50
N ALA A 439 -4.95 8.26 -2.79
CA ALA A 439 -5.41 7.23 -3.71
C ALA A 439 -6.48 6.30 -3.13
N PHE A 440 -6.55 6.10 -1.81
CA PHE A 440 -7.38 5.03 -1.21
C PHE A 440 -8.38 5.50 -0.16
N ALA A 441 -8.03 6.54 0.62
CA ALA A 441 -8.89 7.07 1.68
C ALA A 441 -9.84 8.13 1.10
N ARG A 442 -10.81 7.65 0.31
CA ARG A 442 -11.77 8.48 -0.44
C ARG A 442 -13.20 8.05 -0.13
N SER A 443 -14.00 8.97 0.41
CA SER A 443 -15.46 8.81 0.54
C SER A 443 -16.16 9.74 -0.45
N GLU A 444 -17.19 9.23 -1.14
CA GLU A 444 -17.92 10.00 -2.16
C GLU A 444 -19.42 9.98 -1.90
N ALA A 445 -20.04 11.16 -1.92
CA ALA A 445 -21.43 11.37 -1.59
C ALA A 445 -22.15 12.12 -2.73
N LEU A 446 -23.28 11.61 -3.20
CA LEU A 446 -24.10 12.32 -4.19
C LEU A 446 -24.82 13.49 -3.52
N LEU A 447 -24.84 14.67 -4.14
CA LEU A 447 -25.60 15.82 -3.65
C LEU A 447 -27.02 15.81 -4.24
N SER A 448 -28.02 15.90 -3.38
CA SER A 448 -29.42 16.02 -3.80
C SER A 448 -29.71 17.44 -4.30
N THR A 449 -30.29 17.57 -5.49
CA THR A 449 -30.91 18.81 -5.94
C THR A 449 -32.37 18.82 -5.53
N GLN A 450 -32.71 19.24 -4.30
CA GLN A 450 -34.11 19.43 -3.96
C GLN A 450 -34.64 20.74 -4.54
N VAL A 451 -35.59 20.63 -5.47
CA VAL A 451 -36.64 21.64 -5.64
C VAL A 451 -37.74 21.25 -4.66
N GLU A 452 -37.90 21.98 -3.57
CA GLU A 452 -39.10 21.87 -2.74
C GLU A 452 -40.30 22.27 -3.62
N ASN A 453 -41.08 21.30 -4.08
CA ASN A 453 -42.46 21.53 -4.50
C ASN A 453 -43.30 21.83 -3.24
N LYS A 454 -43.13 23.02 -2.67
CA LYS A 454 -44.14 23.58 -1.77
C LYS A 454 -45.37 23.92 -2.62
N LYS A 455 -46.31 22.98 -2.69
CA LYS A 455 -47.72 23.31 -2.97
C LYS A 455 -48.20 24.23 -1.85
N VAL A 456 -48.12 25.54 -2.05
CA VAL A 456 -48.82 26.52 -1.22
C VAL A 456 -50.25 26.65 -1.76
N PRO A 457 -51.29 26.54 -0.91
CA PRO A 457 -52.66 26.79 -1.34
C PRO A 457 -52.87 28.26 -1.70
N ALA A 458 -53.62 28.51 -2.77
CA ALA A 458 -53.92 29.84 -3.26
C ALA A 458 -54.69 30.70 -2.25
N ALA A 459 -54.23 31.94 -2.03
CA ALA A 459 -55.05 33.01 -1.47
C ALA A 459 -54.71 34.40 -2.06
N SER A 460 -55.69 34.90 -2.81
CA SER A 460 -56.09 36.26 -3.21
C SER A 460 -55.20 37.51 -3.01
N ARG A 461 -54.93 38.18 -4.15
CA ARG A 461 -55.12 39.62 -4.51
C ARG A 461 -54.78 40.72 -3.48
N THR A 462 -53.89 41.66 -3.87
CA THR A 462 -54.28 43.01 -4.38
C THR A 462 -53.08 43.84 -4.89
N LEU A 463 -53.36 44.66 -5.90
CA LEU A 463 -52.44 45.53 -6.66
C LEU A 463 -52.10 46.84 -5.93
N LYS A 464 -50.90 47.40 -6.18
CA LYS A 464 -50.73 48.84 -6.46
C LYS A 464 -49.47 49.15 -7.31
N LYS A 465 -49.67 50.03 -8.30
CA LYS A 465 -48.75 50.48 -9.35
C LYS A 465 -47.83 51.62 -8.88
N GLY A 466 -46.60 51.67 -9.42
CA GLY A 466 -45.77 52.88 -9.53
C GLY A 466 -44.38 52.60 -10.15
N LYS A 467 -44.05 53.23 -11.27
CA LYS A 467 -42.75 53.27 -12.01
C LYS A 467 -42.35 54.76 -12.16
N PRO A 468 -41.12 55.13 -12.62
CA PRO A 468 -39.77 54.75 -12.16
C PRO A 468 -38.87 56.01 -12.01
N ARG A 469 -37.73 55.96 -11.29
CA ARG A 469 -36.60 56.88 -11.52
C ARG A 469 -35.26 56.18 -11.29
N MET A 470 -34.45 56.16 -12.36
CA MET A 470 -33.06 55.76 -12.40
C MET A 470 -32.19 56.76 -11.64
N PHE A 471 -31.26 56.25 -10.82
CA PHE A 471 -29.94 56.83 -10.65
C PHE A 471 -28.97 55.67 -10.43
N GLU A 472 -28.02 55.54 -11.35
CA GLU A 472 -26.94 54.56 -11.30
C GLU A 472 -25.95 54.92 -10.19
N SER A 473 -25.72 54.00 -9.27
CA SER A 473 -24.41 53.78 -8.65
C SER A 473 -24.38 52.37 -8.06
N GLN A 474 -23.23 51.73 -8.22
CA GLN A 474 -22.93 50.31 -8.11
C GLN A 474 -23.41 49.63 -6.80
N PRO A 475 -23.83 48.34 -6.84
CA PRO A 475 -23.85 47.50 -5.66
C PRO A 475 -22.72 46.46 -5.68
N SER A 476 -22.06 46.40 -4.54
CA SER A 476 -21.37 45.24 -3.99
C SER A 476 -22.24 43.98 -4.05
N ASP A 477 -21.77 42.93 -4.73
CA ASP A 477 -22.41 41.62 -4.70
C ASP A 477 -21.98 40.84 -3.44
N SER A 478 -22.66 41.15 -2.34
CA SER A 478 -22.88 40.21 -1.24
C SER A 478 -24.29 39.64 -1.35
N GLN A 479 -24.39 38.31 -1.26
CA GLN A 479 -25.59 37.48 -1.17
C GLN A 479 -26.30 37.12 -2.49
N ALA A 480 -25.77 36.09 -3.16
CA ALA A 480 -26.60 35.09 -3.82
C ALA A 480 -26.83 33.94 -2.82
N SER A 481 -28.10 33.68 -2.50
CA SER A 481 -28.53 32.67 -1.52
C SER A 481 -27.97 31.28 -1.85
N SER A 482 -27.28 30.67 -0.89
CA SER A 482 -26.89 29.27 -0.92
C SER A 482 -28.16 28.40 -0.98
N GLY A 483 -28.46 27.84 -2.15
CA GLY A 483 -29.35 26.67 -2.19
C GLY A 483 -28.64 25.54 -1.44
N ASP A 484 -29.19 25.14 -0.29
CA ASP A 484 -28.66 24.05 0.54
C ASP A 484 -28.66 22.72 -0.25
N THR A 485 -27.56 22.42 -0.92
CA THR A 485 -27.32 21.10 -1.51
C THR A 485 -26.95 20.10 -0.41
N LYS A 486 -27.94 19.35 0.08
CA LYS A 486 -27.75 18.29 1.07
C LYS A 486 -27.25 16.99 0.42
N VAL A 487 -26.45 16.21 1.16
CA VAL A 487 -26.03 14.87 0.77
C VAL A 487 -27.23 13.92 0.69
N ASP A 488 -27.30 13.12 -0.37
CA ASP A 488 -28.26 12.02 -0.51
C ASP A 488 -27.73 10.74 0.16
N HIS A 489 -28.09 10.55 1.44
CA HIS A 489 -27.73 9.35 2.21
C HIS A 489 -28.44 8.06 1.76
N LYS A 490 -29.32 8.13 0.75
CA LYS A 490 -29.96 6.97 0.10
C LYS A 490 -29.24 6.54 -1.18
N TYR A 491 -28.16 7.21 -1.54
CA TYR A 491 -27.33 6.81 -2.65
C TYR A 491 -26.14 5.98 -2.14
N LEU A 492 -25.95 4.80 -2.73
CA LEU A 492 -24.84 3.89 -2.43
C LEU A 492 -24.03 3.64 -3.71
N SER A 493 -22.98 4.45 -3.93
CA SER A 493 -22.06 4.32 -5.08
C SER A 493 -21.27 3.02 -5.06
N SER A 494 -20.85 2.54 -3.88
CA SER A 494 -19.83 1.50 -3.76
C SER A 494 -20.41 0.08 -3.64
N GLY A 495 -19.73 -0.89 -4.26
CA GLY A 495 -20.00 -2.32 -4.03
C GLY A 495 -19.79 -2.74 -2.57
N LEU A 496 -18.96 -2.00 -1.84
CA LEU A 496 -18.66 -2.18 -0.42
C LEU A 496 -19.92 -2.03 0.44
N TYR A 497 -20.66 -0.92 0.30
CA TYR A 497 -21.86 -0.68 1.10
C TYR A 497 -22.98 -1.67 0.79
N LYS A 498 -23.09 -2.07 -0.48
CA LYS A 498 -24.02 -3.13 -0.90
C LYS A 498 -23.64 -4.45 -0.24
N GLY A 499 -22.35 -4.79 -0.20
CA GLY A 499 -21.80 -5.96 0.48
C GLY A 499 -22.04 -5.99 1.99
N LEU A 500 -21.80 -4.86 2.66
CA LEU A 500 -22.07 -4.71 4.09
C LEU A 500 -23.55 -4.95 4.40
N LEU A 501 -24.46 -4.34 3.63
CA LEU A 501 -25.89 -4.57 3.75
C LEU A 501 -26.26 -6.03 3.49
N SER A 502 -25.69 -6.67 2.46
CA SER A 502 -25.92 -8.08 2.15
C SER A 502 -25.52 -8.98 3.32
N GLY A 503 -24.33 -8.78 3.90
CA GLY A 503 -23.87 -9.55 5.05
C GLY A 503 -24.78 -9.35 6.27
N LEU A 504 -25.08 -8.10 6.63
CA LEU A 504 -25.97 -7.78 7.76
C LEU A 504 -27.33 -8.47 7.64
N LEU A 505 -27.90 -8.46 6.44
CA LEU A 505 -29.21 -9.04 6.17
C LEU A 505 -29.20 -10.58 6.21
N LEU A 506 -28.15 -11.22 5.72
CA LEU A 506 -28.00 -12.69 5.78
C LEU A 506 -27.90 -13.19 7.23
N PHE A 507 -27.07 -12.55 8.03
CA PHE A 507 -26.88 -12.97 9.42
C PHE A 507 -28.03 -12.52 10.34
N SER A 508 -28.76 -11.46 9.99
CA SER A 508 -30.02 -11.08 10.66
C SER A 508 -31.10 -12.15 10.51
N ILE A 509 -31.19 -12.81 9.35
CA ILE A 509 -32.16 -13.88 9.09
C ILE A 509 -31.79 -15.17 9.82
N HIS A 510 -30.51 -15.50 9.90
CA HIS A 510 -30.05 -16.66 10.68
C HIS A 510 -30.32 -16.50 12.19
N SER A 511 -30.42 -15.26 12.69
CA SER A 511 -30.69 -15.02 14.11
C SER A 511 -32.12 -15.42 14.55
N LYS A 512 -33.09 -15.56 13.62
CA LYS A 512 -34.51 -16.03 13.77
C LYS A 512 -35.32 -15.60 15.02
N ARG A 513 -34.82 -14.74 15.92
CA ARG A 513 -35.52 -14.35 17.16
C ARG A 513 -35.39 -12.88 17.56
N THR A 514 -34.48 -12.10 16.98
CA THR A 514 -34.25 -10.72 17.44
C THR A 514 -35.30 -9.73 16.94
N ILE A 515 -35.75 -9.88 15.68
CA ILE A 515 -36.71 -8.96 15.05
C ILE A 515 -38.13 -9.18 15.58
N SER A 516 -38.50 -10.42 15.91
CA SER A 516 -39.84 -10.76 16.42
C SER A 516 -40.14 -10.20 17.81
N ALA A 517 -39.15 -9.70 18.54
CA ALA A 517 -39.29 -9.21 19.92
C ALA A 517 -39.22 -7.68 20.06
N GLY A 518 -39.16 -6.91 18.96
CA GLY A 518 -39.05 -5.44 19.00
C GLY A 518 -37.74 -4.91 19.60
N ARG A 519 -36.73 -5.78 19.76
CA ARG A 519 -35.41 -5.41 20.31
C ARG A 519 -34.54 -4.81 19.19
N LEU A 520 -33.99 -3.62 19.43
CA LEU A 520 -33.00 -2.99 18.54
C LEU A 520 -31.69 -3.81 18.50
N VAL A 521 -31.10 -3.93 17.32
CA VAL A 521 -29.82 -4.61 17.08
C VAL A 521 -28.69 -3.64 17.37
N LYS A 522 -27.81 -3.98 18.31
CA LYS A 522 -26.70 -3.11 18.72
C LYS A 522 -25.55 -3.23 17.75
N THR A 523 -25.30 -2.18 16.99
CA THR A 523 -24.29 -2.12 15.95
C THR A 523 -23.23 -1.11 16.32
N VAL A 524 -21.97 -1.53 16.33
CA VAL A 524 -20.82 -0.65 16.50
C VAL A 524 -20.07 -0.56 15.18
N ILE A 525 -19.70 0.65 14.78
CA ILE A 525 -18.90 0.92 13.57
C ILE A 525 -17.62 1.63 14.02
N ILE A 526 -16.46 1.07 13.73
CA ILE A 526 -15.17 1.71 13.97
C ILE A 526 -14.74 2.41 12.68
N GLY A 527 -14.52 3.72 12.77
CA GLY A 527 -14.24 4.61 11.64
C GLY A 527 -15.50 5.33 11.18
N LEU A 528 -15.49 6.67 11.23
CA LEU A 528 -16.61 7.49 10.75
C LEU A 528 -16.46 7.86 9.27
N GLY A 529 -15.26 8.29 8.88
CA GLY A 529 -15.00 8.87 7.56
C GLY A 529 -15.96 10.05 7.26
N ALA A 530 -16.60 10.04 6.10
CA ALA A 530 -17.62 11.03 5.75
C ALA A 530 -18.99 10.79 6.42
N GLY A 531 -19.14 9.73 7.23
CA GLY A 531 -20.40 9.39 7.90
C GLY A 531 -21.46 8.75 7.01
N LEU A 532 -21.10 8.36 5.77
CA LEU A 532 -22.06 7.83 4.79
C LEU A 532 -22.61 6.46 5.19
N LEU A 533 -21.74 5.52 5.59
CA LEU A 533 -22.15 4.19 6.04
C LEU A 533 -23.18 4.21 7.19
N PRO A 534 -22.89 4.84 8.35
CA PRO A 534 -23.84 4.87 9.45
C PRO A 534 -25.16 5.56 9.09
N MET A 535 -25.12 6.64 8.30
CA MET A 535 -26.33 7.34 7.83
C MET A 535 -27.17 6.48 6.89
N SER A 536 -26.54 5.77 5.96
CA SER A 536 -27.24 4.84 5.07
C SER A 536 -27.84 3.67 5.86
N LEU A 537 -27.09 3.05 6.79
CA LEU A 537 -27.60 1.97 7.62
C LEU A 537 -28.82 2.39 8.47
N ARG A 538 -28.78 3.60 9.05
CA ARG A 538 -29.92 4.20 9.76
C ARG A 538 -31.15 4.32 8.86
N ASN A 539 -30.97 4.70 7.60
CA ASN A 539 -32.07 4.87 6.63
C ASN A 539 -32.65 3.54 6.12
N TYR A 540 -31.80 2.54 5.85
CA TYR A 540 -32.23 1.27 5.27
C TYR A 540 -32.68 0.24 6.31
N VAL A 541 -32.14 0.30 7.52
CA VAL A 541 -32.36 -0.70 8.58
C VAL A 541 -32.68 0.00 9.90
N PRO A 542 -33.91 0.54 10.07
CA PRO A 542 -34.28 1.35 11.25
C PRO A 542 -34.34 0.56 12.56
N THR A 543 -34.16 -0.76 12.52
CA THR A 543 -34.04 -1.62 13.71
C THR A 543 -32.63 -1.62 14.30
N LEU A 544 -31.65 -0.99 13.66
CA LEU A 544 -30.29 -0.84 14.19
C LEU A 544 -30.22 0.30 15.19
N LYS A 545 -29.49 0.06 16.29
CA LYS A 545 -28.99 1.10 17.19
C LYS A 545 -27.48 1.20 16.97
N ILE A 546 -27.04 2.28 16.36
CA ILE A 546 -25.69 2.46 15.83
C ILE A 546 -24.87 3.34 16.78
N GLU A 547 -23.70 2.84 17.15
CA GLU A 547 -22.67 3.58 17.86
C GLU A 547 -21.41 3.62 16.98
N VAL A 548 -20.98 4.80 16.57
CA VAL A 548 -19.77 4.99 15.76
C VAL A 548 -18.62 5.35 16.70
N VAL A 549 -17.47 4.72 16.53
CA VAL A 549 -16.22 5.05 17.23
C VAL A 549 -15.30 5.73 16.26
N GLU A 550 -14.94 6.97 16.56
CA GLU A 550 -14.05 7.80 15.74
C GLU A 550 -12.92 8.31 16.64
N LEU A 551 -11.68 8.25 16.15
CA LEU A 551 -10.53 8.70 16.92
C LEU A 551 -10.41 10.24 16.88
N ASP A 552 -10.74 10.83 15.73
CA ASP A 552 -10.46 12.23 15.44
C ASP A 552 -11.73 13.11 15.46
N PRO A 553 -11.85 14.04 16.43
CA PRO A 553 -12.99 14.96 16.49
C PRO A 553 -13.08 15.89 15.25
N VAL A 554 -11.97 16.13 14.54
CA VAL A 554 -11.98 16.92 13.30
C VAL A 554 -12.76 16.19 12.21
N VAL A 555 -12.66 14.86 12.14
CA VAL A 555 -13.40 14.03 11.17
C VAL A 555 -14.90 14.10 11.45
N LEU A 556 -15.31 14.05 12.72
CA LEU A 556 -16.71 14.25 13.11
C LEU A 556 -17.25 15.63 12.71
N ASN A 557 -16.48 16.69 12.94
CA ASN A 557 -16.88 18.04 12.53
C ASN A 557 -17.03 18.14 11.01
N VAL A 558 -16.09 17.59 10.25
CA VAL A 558 -16.15 17.54 8.79
C VAL A 558 -17.40 16.78 8.30
N ALA A 559 -17.71 15.62 8.89
CA ALA A 559 -18.89 14.85 8.54
C ALA A 559 -20.20 15.64 8.80
N LYS A 560 -20.30 16.31 9.95
CA LYS A 560 -21.47 17.14 10.31
C LYS A 560 -21.63 18.33 9.37
N GLU A 561 -20.56 19.10 9.15
CA GLU A 561 -20.61 20.35 8.39
C GLU A 561 -20.78 20.15 6.89
N TYR A 562 -20.08 19.16 6.31
CA TYR A 562 -19.98 19.02 4.86
C TYR A 562 -20.75 17.83 4.30
N PHE A 563 -21.02 16.80 5.11
CA PHE A 563 -21.66 15.56 4.65
C PHE A 563 -23.06 15.33 5.23
N SER A 564 -23.65 16.35 5.87
CA SER A 564 -25.01 16.28 6.44
C SER A 564 -25.18 15.10 7.41
N PHE A 565 -24.12 14.77 8.17
CA PHE A 565 -24.17 13.74 9.20
C PHE A 565 -24.91 14.25 10.43
N GLU A 566 -25.85 13.45 10.96
CA GLU A 566 -26.69 13.84 12.09
C GLU A 566 -26.78 12.69 13.11
N GLU A 567 -26.51 13.00 14.38
CA GLU A 567 -26.73 12.11 15.51
C GLU A 567 -28.16 12.21 16.04
N ASP A 568 -28.70 11.09 16.53
CA ASP A 568 -29.99 11.03 17.21
C ASP A 568 -30.03 9.87 18.24
N ASP A 569 -31.22 9.46 18.66
CA ASP A 569 -31.37 8.35 19.62
C ASP A 569 -30.96 6.99 19.05
N SER A 570 -30.96 6.85 17.72
CA SER A 570 -30.65 5.62 16.97
C SER A 570 -29.20 5.58 16.47
N LEU A 571 -28.51 6.73 16.38
CA LEU A 571 -27.15 6.86 15.86
C LEU A 571 -26.35 7.86 16.70
N LYS A 572 -25.29 7.40 17.36
CA LYS A 572 -24.40 8.23 18.20
C LYS A 572 -22.94 8.03 17.85
N VAL A 573 -22.11 9.04 18.09
CA VAL A 573 -20.66 8.99 17.89
C VAL A 573 -19.92 9.10 19.23
N HIS A 574 -18.88 8.30 19.37
CA HIS A 574 -17.96 8.30 20.49
C HIS A 574 -16.57 8.68 19.98
N ILE A 575 -16.05 9.83 20.45
CA ILE A 575 -14.67 10.22 20.19
C ILE A 575 -13.75 9.48 21.16
N THR A 576 -13.18 8.36 20.72
CA THR A 576 -12.32 7.51 21.54
C THR A 576 -11.51 6.55 20.67
N ASP A 577 -10.43 6.03 21.24
CA ASP A 577 -9.67 4.94 20.66
C ASP A 577 -10.52 3.65 20.52
N ALA A 578 -10.36 2.97 19.38
CA ALA A 578 -11.11 1.78 19.01
C ALA A 578 -10.81 0.60 19.92
N MET A 579 -9.53 0.35 20.20
CA MET A 579 -9.08 -0.76 21.04
C MET A 579 -9.56 -0.57 22.48
N LYS A 580 -9.47 0.65 23.00
CA LYS A 580 -10.04 1.02 24.30
C LYS A 580 -11.54 0.74 24.37
N PHE A 581 -12.31 1.24 23.41
CA PHE A 581 -13.76 1.05 23.40
C PHE A 581 -14.15 -0.44 23.35
N VAL A 582 -13.50 -1.22 22.47
CA VAL A 582 -13.80 -2.65 22.31
C VAL A 582 -13.42 -3.44 23.57
N LYS A 583 -12.29 -3.11 24.23
CA LYS A 583 -11.90 -3.74 25.50
C LYS A 583 -12.90 -3.47 26.62
N GLU A 584 -13.35 -2.23 26.80
CA GLU A 584 -14.36 -1.90 27.81
C GLU A 584 -15.66 -2.69 27.58
N ARG A 585 -16.06 -2.90 26.32
CA ARG A 585 -17.21 -3.75 25.93
C ARG A 585 -16.97 -5.23 26.19
N ALA A 586 -15.75 -5.72 25.95
CA ALA A 586 -15.37 -7.10 26.23
C ALA A 586 -15.46 -7.41 27.74
N GLU A 587 -14.97 -6.49 28.57
CA GLU A 587 -14.96 -6.56 30.04
C GLU A 587 -16.34 -6.35 30.69
N GLY A 588 -17.34 -5.96 29.90
CA GLY A 588 -18.71 -5.73 30.38
C GLY A 588 -18.87 -4.40 31.14
N ILE A 589 -17.95 -3.46 30.96
CA ILE A 589 -18.00 -2.14 31.57
C ILE A 589 -19.07 -1.31 30.83
N ASN A 590 -20.07 -0.84 31.58
CA ASN A 590 -21.06 0.16 31.16
C ASN A 590 -21.95 -0.15 29.93
N SER A 591 -21.95 -1.36 29.37
CA SER A 591 -22.91 -1.71 28.32
C SER A 591 -23.05 -3.21 28.08
N SER A 592 -24.13 -3.57 27.37
CA SER A 592 -24.37 -4.91 26.85
C SER A 592 -23.44 -5.26 25.68
N LYS A 593 -23.25 -6.57 25.46
CA LYS A 593 -22.58 -7.13 24.27
C LYS A 593 -23.10 -6.57 22.94
N ILE A 594 -22.21 -6.51 21.96
CA ILE A 594 -22.43 -5.97 20.62
C ILE A 594 -23.04 -7.06 19.73
N ASP A 595 -24.12 -6.76 19.00
CA ASP A 595 -24.72 -7.72 18.07
C ASP A 595 -24.01 -7.69 16.70
N VAL A 596 -23.52 -6.52 16.28
CA VAL A 596 -22.75 -6.34 15.04
C VAL A 596 -21.58 -5.39 15.28
N LEU A 597 -20.35 -5.79 14.94
CA LEU A 597 -19.16 -4.94 14.97
C LEU A 597 -18.60 -4.80 13.56
N ILE A 598 -18.53 -3.58 13.03
CA ILE A 598 -18.02 -3.27 11.69
C ILE A 598 -16.73 -2.48 11.81
N ILE A 599 -15.69 -2.89 11.10
CA ILE A 599 -14.40 -2.20 11.00
C ILE A 599 -14.29 -1.58 9.60
N ASP A 600 -14.37 -0.25 9.53
CA ASP A 600 -14.23 0.58 8.32
C ASP A 600 -13.26 1.74 8.59
N VAL A 601 -12.03 1.37 8.95
CA VAL A 601 -10.92 2.29 9.14
C VAL A 601 -9.94 2.05 8.00
N ASP A 602 -9.41 3.10 7.38
CA ASP A 602 -8.31 2.96 6.42
C ASP A 602 -6.97 3.08 7.15
N SER A 603 -5.97 2.33 6.69
CA SER A 603 -4.63 2.36 7.29
C SER A 603 -3.96 3.72 7.06
N SER A 604 -3.49 4.32 8.14
CA SER A 604 -2.66 5.53 8.10
C SER A 604 -1.19 5.22 7.77
N ASP A 605 -0.76 3.98 7.96
CA ASP A 605 0.58 3.50 7.68
C ASP A 605 0.61 2.56 6.46
N SER A 606 1.36 2.95 5.44
CA SER A 606 1.57 2.15 4.22
C SER A 606 2.60 1.03 4.41
N SER A 607 3.41 1.06 5.49
CA SER A 607 4.47 0.09 5.74
C SER A 607 3.95 -1.32 6.09
N SER A 608 2.76 -1.39 6.69
CA SER A 608 2.06 -2.64 7.01
C SER A 608 1.64 -3.43 5.76
N GLY A 609 1.61 -2.79 4.59
CA GLY A 609 1.03 -3.34 3.37
C GLY A 609 -0.50 -3.45 3.39
N LEU A 610 -1.16 -3.00 4.46
CA LEU A 610 -2.62 -2.87 4.52
C LEU A 610 -3.03 -1.48 4.02
N ILE A 611 -4.02 -1.45 3.15
CA ILE A 611 -4.74 -0.23 2.75
C ILE A 611 -5.90 -0.01 3.73
N SER A 612 -6.56 -1.10 4.15
CA SER A 612 -7.58 -1.13 5.19
C SER A 612 -7.61 -2.54 5.79
N PRO A 613 -7.73 -2.72 7.11
CA PRO A 613 -7.80 -1.68 8.13
C PRO A 613 -6.42 -1.20 8.60
N GLU A 614 -6.39 -0.31 9.60
CA GLU A 614 -5.19 -0.05 10.40
C GLU A 614 -4.63 -1.38 10.99
N ALA A 615 -3.31 -1.56 10.97
CA ALA A 615 -2.69 -2.86 11.24
C ALA A 615 -3.05 -3.45 12.61
N GLU A 616 -3.14 -2.61 13.64
CA GLU A 616 -3.52 -3.04 14.99
C GLU A 616 -4.90 -3.73 15.03
N LEU A 617 -5.82 -3.37 14.12
CA LEU A 617 -7.18 -3.90 14.08
C LEU A 617 -7.28 -5.30 13.47
N VAL A 618 -6.18 -5.85 12.95
CA VAL A 618 -6.08 -7.27 12.54
C VAL A 618 -5.12 -8.06 13.42
N GLU A 619 -4.54 -7.44 14.45
CA GLU A 619 -3.71 -8.15 15.42
C GLU A 619 -4.55 -8.95 16.41
N GLU A 620 -3.99 -10.07 16.87
CA GLU A 620 -4.66 -11.00 17.77
C GLU A 620 -5.26 -10.35 19.03
N PRO A 621 -4.59 -9.40 19.72
CA PRO A 621 -5.16 -8.77 20.91
C PRO A 621 -6.47 -8.01 20.62
N PHE A 622 -6.54 -7.31 19.48
CA PHE A 622 -7.75 -6.59 19.09
C PHE A 622 -8.84 -7.58 18.67
N LEU A 623 -8.50 -8.58 17.84
CA LEU A 623 -9.45 -9.58 17.36
C LEU A 623 -10.08 -10.38 18.51
N LEU A 624 -9.32 -10.73 19.55
CA LEU A 624 -9.83 -11.38 20.75
C LEU A 624 -10.80 -10.47 21.51
N ALA A 625 -10.42 -9.22 21.75
CA ALA A 625 -11.30 -8.25 22.41
C ALA A 625 -12.59 -8.02 21.59
N ALA A 626 -12.48 -7.93 20.26
CA ALA A 626 -13.60 -7.83 19.34
C ALA A 626 -14.52 -9.05 19.48
N LYS A 627 -13.99 -10.27 19.42
CA LYS A 627 -14.76 -11.51 19.63
C LYS A 627 -15.45 -11.53 20.99
N ASP A 628 -14.77 -11.14 22.06
CA ASP A 628 -15.31 -11.15 23.40
C ASP A 628 -16.38 -10.08 23.63
N SER A 629 -16.27 -8.94 22.96
CA SER A 629 -17.27 -7.86 22.99
C SER A 629 -18.60 -8.24 22.30
N LEU A 630 -18.57 -9.20 21.36
CA LEU A 630 -19.75 -9.64 20.62
C LEU A 630 -20.73 -10.46 21.48
N SER A 631 -22.01 -10.46 21.11
CA SER A 631 -23.02 -11.36 21.67
C SER A 631 -22.81 -12.77 21.13
N ASP A 632 -23.48 -13.77 21.72
CA ASP A 632 -23.34 -15.17 21.32
C ASP A 632 -23.61 -15.45 19.84
N LYS A 633 -24.46 -14.62 19.21
CA LYS A 633 -24.77 -14.66 17.77
C LYS A 633 -24.22 -13.43 17.03
N GLY A 634 -23.20 -12.80 17.62
CA GLY A 634 -22.66 -11.55 17.12
C GLY A 634 -21.90 -11.74 15.81
N LEU A 635 -21.98 -10.73 14.97
CA LEU A 635 -21.33 -10.65 13.68
C LEU A 635 -20.19 -9.63 13.71
N PHE A 636 -18.99 -10.06 13.35
CA PHE A 636 -17.88 -9.18 13.03
C PHE A 636 -17.81 -8.99 11.51
N ILE A 637 -17.65 -7.75 11.06
CA ILE A 637 -17.46 -7.42 9.66
C ILE A 637 -16.20 -6.56 9.51
N LEU A 638 -15.32 -6.94 8.62
CA LEU A 638 -14.05 -6.26 8.37
C LEU A 638 -13.91 -5.95 6.89
N LYS A 639 -13.65 -4.69 6.55
CA LYS A 639 -13.10 -4.30 5.26
C LYS A 639 -11.61 -4.60 5.25
N LEU A 640 -11.18 -5.52 4.38
CA LEU A 640 -9.78 -5.84 4.15
C LEU A 640 -9.39 -5.41 2.74
N ALA A 641 -8.43 -4.50 2.63
CA ALA A 641 -7.88 -4.03 1.37
C ALA A 641 -6.34 -4.09 1.43
N THR A 642 -5.74 -4.76 0.46
CA THR A 642 -4.27 -4.84 0.33
C THR A 642 -3.86 -5.19 -1.10
N GLY A 643 -2.77 -4.60 -1.57
CA GLY A 643 -2.12 -4.99 -2.83
C GLY A 643 -1.26 -6.25 -2.71
N TYR A 644 -1.02 -6.75 -1.49
CA TYR A 644 -0.02 -7.77 -1.22
C TYR A 644 -0.67 -9.11 -0.81
N PRO A 645 -0.57 -10.16 -1.64
CA PRO A 645 -1.15 -11.47 -1.33
C PRO A 645 -0.68 -12.05 0.01
N GLY A 646 0.60 -11.91 0.36
CA GLY A 646 1.13 -12.41 1.64
C GLY A 646 0.54 -11.71 2.87
N VAL A 647 0.29 -10.41 2.79
CA VAL A 647 -0.36 -9.64 3.86
C VAL A 647 -1.82 -10.09 4.03
N ARG A 648 -2.52 -10.32 2.91
CA ARG A 648 -3.87 -10.89 2.91
C ARG A 648 -3.90 -12.26 3.61
N THR A 649 -3.01 -13.17 3.23
CA THR A 649 -2.90 -14.50 3.85
C THR A 649 -2.59 -14.41 5.34
N ALA A 650 -1.71 -13.48 5.76
CA ALA A 650 -1.41 -13.28 7.18
C ALA A 650 -2.64 -12.78 7.96
N ALA A 651 -3.39 -11.80 7.43
CA ALA A 651 -4.62 -11.32 8.04
C ALA A 651 -5.68 -12.44 8.13
N HIS A 652 -5.85 -13.23 7.07
CA HIS A 652 -6.74 -14.40 7.07
C HIS A 652 -6.34 -15.41 8.16
N SER A 653 -5.05 -15.70 8.30
CA SER A 653 -4.54 -16.64 9.31
C SER A 653 -4.83 -16.17 10.74
N LYS A 654 -4.66 -14.87 11.04
CA LYS A 654 -4.99 -14.29 12.35
C LYS A 654 -6.49 -14.37 12.64
N LEU A 655 -7.32 -14.03 11.65
CA LEU A 655 -8.78 -14.15 11.75
C LEU A 655 -9.22 -15.59 11.98
N GLN A 656 -8.63 -16.55 11.25
CA GLN A 656 -8.89 -17.99 11.42
C GLN A 656 -8.45 -18.50 12.79
N THR A 657 -7.38 -17.95 13.36
CA THR A 657 -6.92 -18.31 14.71
C THR A 657 -7.96 -17.89 15.75
N VAL A 658 -8.57 -16.71 15.60
CA VAL A 658 -9.52 -16.17 16.58
C VAL A 658 -10.95 -16.65 16.35
N PHE A 659 -11.45 -16.66 15.11
CA PHE A 659 -12.84 -16.98 14.75
C PHE A 659 -13.03 -18.39 14.18
N SER A 660 -11.95 -19.18 14.10
CA SER A 660 -11.99 -20.59 13.65
C SER A 660 -12.56 -20.73 12.23
N SER A 661 -13.51 -21.65 11.99
CA SER A 661 -14.07 -21.93 10.67
C SER A 661 -15.26 -21.05 10.27
N ASN A 662 -15.71 -20.13 11.13
CA ASN A 662 -16.94 -19.35 10.90
C ASN A 662 -16.65 -18.03 10.16
N LEU A 663 -15.84 -18.12 9.11
CA LEU A 663 -15.39 -16.99 8.32
C LEU A 663 -15.94 -17.08 6.90
N PHE A 664 -16.42 -15.96 6.39
CA PHE A 664 -16.88 -15.79 5.03
C PHE A 664 -16.19 -14.57 4.43
N SER A 665 -15.93 -14.60 3.13
CA SER A 665 -15.41 -13.44 2.41
C SER A 665 -16.27 -13.12 1.21
N MET A 666 -16.22 -11.85 0.80
CA MET A 666 -16.84 -11.38 -0.41
C MET A 666 -15.91 -10.39 -1.11
N PRO A 667 -15.43 -10.68 -2.33
CA PRO A 667 -14.64 -9.73 -3.10
C PRO A 667 -15.51 -8.55 -3.53
N VAL A 668 -15.00 -7.33 -3.34
CA VAL A 668 -15.71 -6.10 -3.69
C VAL A 668 -15.15 -5.50 -5.00
N ASP A 669 -13.83 -5.37 -5.11
CA ASP A 669 -13.16 -4.79 -6.29
C ASP A 669 -12.02 -5.70 -6.80
N GLU A 670 -12.22 -6.37 -7.95
CA GLU A 670 -11.25 -7.16 -8.75
C GLU A 670 -9.98 -7.70 -8.03
N GLY A 671 -10.13 -8.23 -6.80
CA GLY A 671 -9.05 -8.88 -6.03
C GLY A 671 -8.26 -8.01 -5.04
N PHE A 672 -8.52 -6.70 -4.94
CA PHE A 672 -7.79 -5.80 -4.01
C PHE A 672 -8.49 -5.60 -2.67
N SER A 673 -9.82 -5.53 -2.68
CA SER A 673 -10.66 -5.34 -1.50
C SER A 673 -11.63 -6.51 -1.33
N GLU A 674 -11.80 -6.94 -0.09
CA GLU A 674 -12.79 -7.93 0.31
C GLU A 674 -13.44 -7.52 1.63
N LEU A 675 -14.69 -7.96 1.80
CA LEU A 675 -15.37 -7.92 3.08
C LEU A 675 -15.27 -9.29 3.73
N ILE A 676 -14.76 -9.32 4.96
CA ILE A 676 -14.70 -10.54 5.78
C ILE A 676 -15.81 -10.47 6.81
N PHE A 677 -16.54 -11.58 6.95
CA PHE A 677 -17.61 -11.76 7.92
C PHE A 677 -17.21 -12.89 8.87
N ALA A 678 -17.24 -12.64 10.18
CA ALA A 678 -16.92 -13.65 11.20
C ALA A 678 -18.03 -13.77 12.25
N LEU A 679 -18.43 -14.99 12.58
CA LEU A 679 -19.42 -15.26 13.63
C LEU A 679 -18.75 -15.68 14.95
N LYS A 680 -19.27 -15.21 16.09
CA LYS A 680 -18.67 -15.47 17.42
C LYS A 680 -18.66 -16.93 17.87
N LYS A 681 -19.82 -17.62 17.87
CA LYS A 681 -19.96 -19.02 18.33
C LYS A 681 -20.07 -19.98 17.15
N ASP A 682 -19.48 -21.17 17.33
CA ASP A 682 -19.68 -22.34 16.47
C ASP A 682 -21.13 -22.81 16.56
N SER A 683 -21.96 -22.42 15.59
CA SER A 683 -23.28 -23.02 15.38
C SER A 683 -23.79 -22.72 13.97
N PRO A 684 -24.20 -23.76 13.23
CA PRO A 684 -23.27 -24.66 12.54
C PRO A 684 -22.54 -23.91 11.41
N VAL A 685 -21.52 -24.55 10.83
CA VAL A 685 -20.93 -24.13 9.56
C VAL A 685 -22.08 -23.90 8.58
N ILE A 686 -22.36 -22.64 8.22
CA ILE A 686 -23.31 -22.33 7.16
C ILE A 686 -22.69 -22.89 5.89
N GLY A 687 -23.08 -24.11 5.52
CA GLY A 687 -22.71 -24.72 4.26
C GLY A 687 -23.23 -23.87 3.10
N GLU A 688 -22.72 -24.12 1.90
CA GLU A 688 -23.16 -23.40 0.70
C GLU A 688 -24.70 -23.47 0.50
N GLU A 689 -25.31 -24.59 0.89
CA GLU A 689 -26.77 -24.79 0.86
C GLU A 689 -27.53 -23.91 1.86
N GLU A 690 -27.07 -23.83 3.12
CA GLU A 690 -27.72 -23.01 4.16
C GLU A 690 -27.55 -21.51 3.87
N LEU A 691 -26.43 -21.11 3.25
CA LEU A 691 -26.20 -19.74 2.80
C LEU A 691 -27.14 -19.38 1.63
N ALA A 692 -27.35 -20.33 0.71
CA ALA A 692 -28.32 -20.18 -0.37
C ALA A 692 -29.76 -20.08 0.18
N GLU A 693 -30.12 -20.89 1.18
CA GLU A 693 -31.41 -20.78 1.87
C GLU A 693 -31.59 -19.45 2.60
N ALA A 694 -30.53 -18.94 3.24
CA ALA A 694 -30.56 -17.62 3.88
C ALA A 694 -30.72 -16.49 2.86
N CYS A 695 -30.04 -16.57 1.70
CA CYS A 695 -30.23 -15.64 0.59
C CYS A 695 -31.67 -15.70 0.05
N GLU A 696 -32.26 -16.89 -0.03
CA GLU A 696 -33.62 -17.09 -0.53
C GLU A 696 -34.69 -16.64 0.47
N ALA A 697 -34.47 -16.86 1.76
CA ALA A 697 -35.29 -16.29 2.83
C ALA A 697 -35.22 -14.76 2.86
N LEU A 698 -34.04 -14.19 2.59
CA LEU A 698 -33.84 -12.75 2.44
C LEU A 698 -34.65 -12.22 1.26
N ARG A 699 -34.60 -12.93 0.13
CA ARG A 699 -35.39 -12.62 -1.08
C ARG A 699 -36.87 -12.54 -0.73
N ARG A 700 -37.45 -13.56 -0.09
CA ARG A 700 -38.88 -13.61 0.30
C ARG A 700 -39.25 -12.52 1.31
N SER A 701 -38.40 -12.24 2.30
CA SER A 701 -38.68 -11.19 3.30
C SER A 701 -38.65 -9.79 2.70
N LEU A 702 -37.95 -9.59 1.59
CA LEU A 702 -37.79 -8.30 0.92
C LEU A 702 -38.66 -8.15 -0.34
N GLU A 703 -39.35 -9.20 -0.80
CA GLU A 703 -40.27 -9.18 -1.95
C GLU A 703 -41.38 -8.13 -1.83
N HIS A 704 -41.78 -7.76 -0.61
CA HIS A 704 -42.79 -6.73 -0.34
C HIS A 704 -42.23 -5.29 -0.32
N ASN A 705 -40.90 -5.11 -0.33
CA ASN A 705 -40.27 -3.80 -0.41
C ASN A 705 -39.84 -3.50 -1.87
N SER A 706 -40.37 -2.43 -2.44
CA SER A 706 -40.24 -2.11 -3.88
C SER A 706 -38.97 -1.31 -4.26
N GLY A 707 -37.94 -1.27 -3.40
CA GLY A 707 -36.72 -0.48 -3.66
C GLY A 707 -35.69 -1.20 -4.54
N ASP A 708 -35.15 -0.52 -5.55
CA ASP A 708 -34.12 -1.09 -6.46
C ASP A 708 -32.84 -1.54 -5.74
N TRP A 709 -32.51 -0.93 -4.60
CA TRP A 709 -31.35 -1.30 -3.79
C TRP A 709 -31.42 -2.75 -3.27
N ILE A 710 -32.61 -3.26 -2.95
CA ILE A 710 -32.83 -4.63 -2.45
C ILE A 710 -32.44 -5.67 -3.49
N LYS A 711 -32.85 -5.46 -4.74
CA LYS A 711 -32.53 -6.36 -5.85
C LYS A 711 -31.02 -6.44 -6.06
N GLN A 712 -30.33 -5.30 -5.98
CA GLN A 712 -28.88 -5.25 -6.10
C GLN A 712 -28.19 -5.92 -4.91
N THR A 713 -28.66 -5.70 -3.67
CA THR A 713 -28.15 -6.37 -2.46
C THR A 713 -28.29 -7.89 -2.54
N LEU A 714 -29.38 -8.41 -3.11
CA LEU A 714 -29.58 -9.85 -3.33
C LEU A 714 -28.65 -10.44 -4.39
N VAL A 715 -28.26 -9.66 -5.40
CA VAL A 715 -27.27 -10.09 -6.40
C VAL A 715 -25.88 -10.15 -5.76
N VAL A 716 -25.54 -9.13 -4.96
CA VAL A 716 -24.24 -9.05 -4.28
C VAL A 716 -24.10 -10.13 -3.19
N SER A 717 -25.19 -10.49 -2.48
CA SER A 717 -25.15 -11.49 -1.41
C SER A 717 -24.69 -12.88 -1.89
N LYS A 718 -24.95 -13.21 -3.15
CA LYS A 718 -24.52 -14.47 -3.78
C LYS A 718 -23.01 -14.59 -3.96
N LYS A 719 -22.26 -13.48 -3.81
CA LYS A 719 -20.79 -13.48 -3.89
C LYS A 719 -20.13 -13.82 -2.55
N ILE A 720 -20.89 -13.90 -1.45
CA ILE A 720 -20.38 -14.28 -0.14
C ILE A 720 -20.09 -15.78 -0.17
N ALA A 721 -18.87 -16.16 0.21
CA ALA A 721 -18.43 -17.56 0.22
C ALA A 721 -17.64 -17.88 1.50
N PRO A 722 -17.60 -19.14 1.94
CA PRO A 722 -16.76 -19.54 3.06
C PRO A 722 -15.27 -19.26 2.80
N LEU A 723 -14.58 -18.68 3.79
CA LEU A 723 -13.15 -18.42 3.72
C LEU A 723 -12.40 -19.72 4.07
N ARG A 724 -12.06 -20.51 3.03
CA ARG A 724 -11.40 -21.81 3.20
C ARG A 724 -9.96 -21.63 3.73
N LYS A 725 -9.50 -22.59 4.54
CA LYS A 725 -8.08 -22.66 4.95
C LYS A 725 -7.23 -22.90 3.70
N SER A 726 -6.32 -21.97 3.40
CA SER A 726 -5.31 -22.10 2.36
C SER A 726 -4.23 -23.10 2.74
#